data_AF-A0A562E489-F1
#
_entry.id   AF-A0A562E489-F1
#
_cell.length_a   1.000
_cell.length_b   1.000
_cell.length_c   1.000
_cell.angle_alpha   90.00
_cell.angle_beta   90.00
_cell.angle_gamma   90.00
#
_symmetry.space_group_name_H-M   'P 1'
#
loop_
_entity.id
_entity.type
_entity.pdbx_description
1 polymer ?
#
loop_
_entity_poly.entity_id
_entity_poly.type
_entity_poly.pdbx_seq_one_letter_code
_entity_poly.pdbx_strand_id
1 'polypeptide(L)'
;MPRLSTLLDEIDSGTVLLPEFQRGYVWNRDQVRGLMRSLYRSYPVGGLLMWETATSEIAVRGEITSGGVRQLLLDGQQRVTSLYGVVRGTPPPFFEGDPSAFTGLYFNVESEVFEFYRPMVMAEDPCWVSVTQLFREGLKPFFTAFTDHAEKASTYLDRLNTLSQILQREFNVEKITGSDKSVDEVVDIFNRVNSGGTKLSKGDLALASLCAQWPPARQEMRDHLAVWKKAGFDFTLDWLLRNATAVARGRALFTALSNVKADEFERALTSSVAHIGTFLDAASGRLGLDHDRVLMGRYAIPVVSRLLELNGGKFTDAAHRDKVLYWYVHSALWGRFGGSTETYLQQDYDTIRDSGVDGLIATLERIRGGRLEIRPHDFDGSTRGSRFYPLLYLLTRVKGARDFGSGLELRAELLGKLTSLQVHHIFPKALLRDRYDRNEINAIANFCFLTQATNLEIGKRAPEEYFAEVEAKNPGVLASQWIPTDPALWTVDRYPDFLAARRELLAEAAQSFLEELRSGSQRDEESLQPLAVTETEPDDPRTLQIQAMIAELRDLGFAEPEVDTEITDPTSGRFLSMAEAFWPDGLQHGVGDPVILELDPDEADLPRLEELGYKVFTSVDALLGFVNNFNEAAAGVPESTEPEELLEDVGDNTTALESEFGSRIRELYDRARREAGYNATHFISMVANIGPLATAKKLLASRTISDGFSELWERGRIDLTVEALVIEPTFETLFTDTELEVARHRLTQFGYTANTSVPKTSPSTRTSKKPATTESTNVTPTSEKPEWNGQDWYVCLGEVNDSRNWDDARKYGFVSAGGGRWYSDTLKNLQVGDRVFVYVPKVGYVGAGTVAGSAAPADQATLEVDGKQVSFRSLDLVGPYTHEIDNPDPDEDYQEWIVPVVWERTVDRESALREAGLFANQNSACKLRDEHTLNRVTEFFGVTNLDRSAHTVDK
;
A
#
# COMPACT_ATOMS: atom_id res chain seq x y z
N MET A 1 -30.27 33.69 1.66
CA MET A 1 -29.53 32.42 1.51
C MET A 1 -30.54 31.30 1.49
N PRO A 2 -30.44 30.25 0.64
CA PRO A 2 -31.33 29.10 0.72
C PRO A 2 -31.03 28.30 2.00
N ARG A 3 -32.07 27.66 2.55
CA ARG A 3 -31.95 26.67 3.62
C ARG A 3 -31.55 25.32 3.02
N LEU A 4 -30.85 24.50 3.79
CA LEU A 4 -30.48 23.15 3.36
C LEU A 4 -31.70 22.34 2.90
N SER A 5 -32.81 22.35 3.66
CA SER A 5 -34.03 21.64 3.26
C SER A 5 -34.52 22.05 1.86
N THR A 6 -34.55 23.36 1.57
CA THR A 6 -34.96 23.88 0.26
C THR A 6 -34.00 23.44 -0.85
N LEU A 7 -32.69 23.44 -0.60
CA LEU A 7 -31.70 22.96 -1.57
C LEU A 7 -31.86 21.47 -1.89
N LEU A 8 -32.21 20.65 -0.88
CA LEU A 8 -32.47 19.22 -1.10
C LEU A 8 -33.78 19.01 -1.86
N ASP A 9 -34.84 19.76 -1.54
CA ASP A 9 -36.11 19.74 -2.28
C ASP A 9 -35.93 20.20 -3.75
N GLU A 10 -35.03 21.17 -4.01
CA GLU A 10 -34.68 21.64 -5.36
C GLU A 10 -33.89 20.58 -6.17
N ILE A 11 -33.16 19.67 -5.51
CA ILE A 11 -32.53 18.51 -6.16
C ILE A 11 -33.61 17.48 -6.53
N ASP A 12 -34.53 17.18 -5.61
CA ASP A 12 -35.65 16.25 -5.85
C ASP A 12 -36.56 16.73 -6.99
N SER A 13 -36.75 18.04 -7.16
CA SER A 13 -37.53 18.63 -8.26
C SER A 13 -36.77 18.79 -9.58
N GLY A 14 -35.51 18.35 -9.65
CA GLY A 14 -34.64 18.53 -10.82
C GLY A 14 -34.33 20.00 -11.15
N THR A 15 -34.48 20.91 -10.18
CA THR A 15 -34.18 22.34 -10.32
C THR A 15 -32.69 22.62 -10.09
N VAL A 16 -32.09 21.94 -9.11
CA VAL A 16 -30.65 21.90 -8.88
C VAL A 16 -30.08 20.60 -9.44
N LEU A 17 -29.10 20.73 -10.34
CA LEU A 17 -28.52 19.63 -11.11
C LEU A 17 -26.99 19.70 -11.09
N LEU A 18 -26.35 18.60 -11.46
CA LEU A 18 -24.90 18.50 -11.54
C LEU A 18 -24.44 18.54 -13.02
N PRO A 19 -23.51 19.44 -13.40
CA PRO A 19 -22.94 19.46 -14.75
C PRO A 19 -22.16 18.18 -15.06
N GLU A 20 -22.28 17.66 -16.28
CA GLU A 20 -21.59 16.42 -16.68
C GLU A 20 -20.05 16.55 -16.68
N PHE A 21 -19.49 17.76 -16.72
CA PHE A 21 -18.04 18.00 -16.70
C PHE A 21 -17.39 17.74 -15.32
N GLN A 22 -18.14 17.79 -14.22
CA GLN A 22 -17.60 17.53 -12.87
C GLN A 22 -17.36 16.04 -12.65
N ARG A 23 -16.26 15.65 -11.98
CA ARG A 23 -15.95 14.24 -11.70
C ARG A 23 -17.01 13.59 -10.80
N GLY A 24 -16.92 12.27 -10.62
CA GLY A 24 -17.74 11.52 -9.67
C GLY A 24 -17.62 12.00 -8.21
N TYR A 25 -18.37 11.35 -7.34
CA TYR A 25 -18.22 11.51 -5.90
C TYR A 25 -16.94 10.82 -5.43
N VAL A 26 -16.12 11.53 -4.67
CA VAL A 26 -14.79 11.07 -4.21
C VAL A 26 -14.58 11.30 -2.70
N TRP A 27 -15.65 11.66 -1.98
CA TRP A 27 -15.55 11.86 -0.54
C TRP A 27 -15.64 10.54 0.22
N ASN A 28 -14.77 10.39 1.21
CA ASN A 28 -14.76 9.21 2.08
C ASN A 28 -15.69 9.42 3.30
N ARG A 29 -15.90 8.36 4.10
CA ARG A 29 -16.77 8.41 5.28
C ARG A 29 -16.35 9.49 6.29
N ASP A 30 -15.06 9.77 6.42
CA ASP A 30 -14.52 10.72 7.39
C ASP A 30 -14.77 12.18 7.00
N GLN A 31 -14.73 12.50 5.70
CA GLN A 31 -15.13 13.82 5.19
C GLN A 31 -16.63 14.07 5.41
N VAL A 32 -17.48 13.04 5.25
CA VAL A 32 -18.91 13.11 5.59
C VAL A 32 -19.12 13.34 7.10
N ARG A 33 -18.43 12.56 7.95
CA ARG A 33 -18.43 12.68 9.42
C ARG A 33 -18.00 14.08 9.87
N GLY A 34 -16.91 14.59 9.30
CA GLY A 34 -16.34 15.91 9.57
C GLY A 34 -17.26 17.07 9.16
N LEU A 35 -17.95 16.93 8.03
CA LEU A 35 -18.98 17.89 7.60
C LEU A 35 -20.14 17.93 8.59
N MET A 36 -20.68 16.77 8.99
CA MET A 36 -21.79 16.69 9.95
C MET A 36 -21.42 17.25 11.33
N ARG A 37 -20.22 16.94 11.83
CA ARG A 37 -19.67 17.54 13.06
C ARG A 37 -19.55 19.07 12.96
N SER A 38 -19.07 19.58 11.84
CA SER A 38 -18.91 21.02 11.61
C SER A 38 -20.26 21.74 11.58
N LEU A 39 -21.27 21.14 10.95
CA LEU A 39 -22.64 21.67 10.91
C LEU A 39 -23.29 21.66 12.30
N TYR A 40 -23.15 20.57 13.04
CA TYR A 40 -23.66 20.42 14.41
C TYR A 40 -23.03 21.45 15.36
N ARG A 41 -21.70 21.60 15.33
CA ARG A 41 -20.98 22.65 16.10
C ARG A 41 -21.14 24.07 15.54
N SER A 42 -22.00 24.26 14.54
CA SER A 42 -22.28 25.54 13.87
C SER A 42 -21.07 26.24 13.24
N TYR A 43 -20.00 25.51 12.91
CA TYR A 43 -18.82 26.03 12.22
C TYR A 43 -19.11 26.39 10.75
N PRO A 44 -18.33 27.29 10.13
CA PRO A 44 -18.41 27.55 8.69
C PRO A 44 -18.03 26.31 7.88
N VAL A 45 -18.81 25.97 6.86
CA VAL A 45 -18.58 24.81 5.97
C VAL A 45 -18.34 25.22 4.50
N GLY A 46 -17.92 26.47 4.29
CA GLY A 46 -17.76 27.09 2.97
C GLY A 46 -19.08 27.52 2.32
N GLY A 47 -18.98 28.38 1.30
CA GLY A 47 -20.11 28.71 0.42
C GLY A 47 -20.36 27.63 -0.64
N LEU A 48 -21.41 27.80 -1.43
CA LEU A 48 -21.69 27.05 -2.65
C LEU A 48 -21.62 28.02 -3.83
N LEU A 49 -21.16 27.53 -4.97
CA LEU A 49 -21.22 28.27 -6.24
C LEU A 49 -22.23 27.58 -7.15
N MET A 50 -23.16 28.34 -7.73
CA MET A 50 -24.16 27.83 -8.67
C MET A 50 -24.16 28.66 -9.96
N TRP A 51 -24.52 28.03 -11.08
CA TRP A 51 -24.78 28.71 -12.35
C TRP A 51 -26.26 28.61 -12.71
N GLU A 52 -26.91 29.76 -12.84
CA GLU A 52 -28.32 29.86 -13.21
C GLU A 52 -28.45 30.00 -14.74
N THR A 53 -29.11 29.04 -15.38
CA THR A 53 -29.18 28.93 -16.85
C THR A 53 -30.56 28.47 -17.33
N ALA A 54 -31.01 29.03 -18.45
CA ALA A 54 -32.24 28.63 -19.13
C ALA A 54 -31.99 27.60 -20.26
N THR A 55 -30.73 27.29 -20.56
CA THR A 55 -30.35 26.57 -21.78
C THR A 55 -30.50 25.05 -21.61
N SER A 56 -31.24 24.42 -22.53
CA SER A 56 -31.44 22.96 -22.55
C SER A 56 -30.21 22.16 -23.03
N GLU A 57 -29.22 22.83 -23.60
CA GLU A 57 -28.05 22.25 -24.32
C GLU A 57 -26.92 21.75 -23.42
N ILE A 58 -26.94 22.07 -22.12
CA ILE A 58 -25.93 21.62 -21.16
C ILE A 58 -26.31 20.22 -20.68
N ALA A 59 -25.43 19.22 -20.88
CA ALA A 59 -25.64 17.90 -20.29
C ALA A 59 -25.47 17.95 -18.76
N VAL A 60 -26.37 17.22 -18.13
CA VAL A 60 -26.56 17.15 -16.69
C VAL A 60 -26.77 15.69 -16.32
N ARG A 61 -26.34 15.34 -15.13
CA ARG A 61 -26.53 14.00 -14.57
C ARG A 61 -27.96 13.86 -14.03
N GLY A 62 -28.57 12.69 -14.21
CA GLY A 62 -29.92 12.36 -13.73
C GLY A 62 -31.06 12.68 -14.70
N GLU A 63 -32.29 12.29 -14.34
CA GLU A 63 -33.49 12.49 -15.16
C GLU A 63 -34.05 13.92 -15.06
N ILE A 64 -34.50 14.46 -16.20
CA ILE A 64 -35.02 15.83 -16.32
C ILE A 64 -36.55 15.83 -16.16
N THR A 65 -37.05 16.35 -15.04
CA THR A 65 -38.49 16.33 -14.70
C THR A 65 -39.24 17.65 -14.96
N SER A 66 -38.55 18.78 -15.16
CA SER A 66 -39.19 20.10 -15.28
C SER A 66 -38.53 21.04 -16.29
N GLY A 67 -39.35 21.83 -17.00
CA GLY A 67 -38.95 22.74 -18.08
C GLY A 67 -38.78 24.20 -17.63
N GLY A 68 -37.99 24.43 -16.58
CA GLY A 68 -37.74 25.75 -15.98
C GLY A 68 -36.30 26.23 -16.06
N VAL A 69 -36.01 27.33 -15.36
CA VAL A 69 -34.62 27.80 -15.12
C VAL A 69 -33.90 26.77 -14.26
N ARG A 70 -32.74 26.32 -14.71
CA ARG A 70 -31.89 25.32 -14.05
C ARG A 70 -30.82 26.01 -13.21
N GLN A 71 -30.45 25.41 -12.08
CA GLN A 71 -29.31 25.81 -11.28
C GLN A 71 -28.29 24.67 -11.25
N LEU A 72 -27.09 24.92 -11.78
CA LEU A 72 -26.02 23.94 -11.87
C LEU A 72 -25.04 24.14 -10.71
N LEU A 73 -24.84 23.11 -9.89
CA LEU A 73 -23.95 23.17 -8.73
C LEU A 73 -22.48 23.10 -9.18
N LEU A 74 -21.73 24.21 -9.03
CA LEU A 74 -20.33 24.33 -9.47
C LEU A 74 -19.32 24.07 -8.34
N ASP A 75 -19.59 24.57 -7.13
CA ASP A 75 -18.80 24.22 -5.94
C ASP A 75 -19.72 23.77 -4.82
N GLY A 76 -19.24 22.80 -4.05
CA GLY A 76 -19.97 22.14 -2.97
C GLY A 76 -20.63 20.83 -3.37
N GLN A 77 -20.40 20.31 -4.60
CA GLN A 77 -20.87 18.98 -5.06
C GLN A 77 -20.76 17.93 -3.96
N GLN A 78 -19.54 17.70 -3.44
CA GLN A 78 -19.26 16.63 -2.49
C GLN A 78 -20.00 16.87 -1.15
N ARG A 79 -20.04 18.13 -0.68
CA ARG A 79 -20.77 18.54 0.54
C ARG A 79 -22.28 18.32 0.40
N VAL A 80 -22.89 18.83 -0.66
CA VAL A 80 -24.34 18.76 -0.90
C VAL A 80 -24.78 17.32 -1.17
N THR A 81 -24.00 16.55 -1.93
CA THR A 81 -24.26 15.11 -2.18
C THR A 81 -24.26 14.32 -0.88
N SER A 82 -23.27 14.56 0.00
CA SER A 82 -23.19 13.92 1.32
C SER A 82 -24.40 14.25 2.18
N LEU A 83 -24.81 15.53 2.21
CA LEU A 83 -25.97 15.97 2.99
C LEU A 83 -27.28 15.41 2.45
N TYR A 84 -27.46 15.37 1.13
CA TYR A 84 -28.59 14.71 0.51
C TYR A 84 -28.65 13.23 0.92
N GLY A 85 -27.52 12.53 0.78
CA GLY A 85 -27.39 11.12 1.12
C GLY A 85 -27.74 10.81 2.58
N VAL A 86 -27.17 11.57 3.53
CA VAL A 86 -27.46 11.43 4.98
C VAL A 86 -28.92 11.76 5.30
N VAL A 87 -29.49 12.84 4.72
CA VAL A 87 -30.84 13.33 5.05
C VAL A 87 -31.94 12.48 4.41
N ARG A 88 -31.82 12.13 3.13
CA ARG A 88 -32.82 11.33 2.40
C ARG A 88 -32.63 9.82 2.65
N GLY A 89 -31.42 9.38 2.96
CA GLY A 89 -31.06 7.96 3.10
C GLY A 89 -30.82 7.24 1.77
N THR A 90 -30.74 7.99 0.67
CA THR A 90 -30.55 7.49 -0.70
C THR A 90 -29.65 8.46 -1.47
N PRO A 91 -28.86 7.99 -2.45
CA PRO A 91 -28.10 8.87 -3.36
C PRO A 91 -29.03 9.82 -4.14
N PRO A 92 -28.58 11.04 -4.51
CA PRO A 92 -29.31 11.91 -5.43
C PRO A 92 -29.34 11.33 -6.86
N PRO A 93 -30.28 11.76 -7.74
CA PRO A 93 -30.41 11.24 -9.11
C PRO A 93 -29.16 11.40 -9.99
N PHE A 94 -28.28 12.34 -9.65
CA PHE A 94 -27.01 12.61 -10.34
C PHE A 94 -25.78 11.90 -9.74
N PHE A 95 -25.99 10.99 -8.79
CA PHE A 95 -24.90 10.36 -8.06
C PHE A 95 -24.07 9.39 -8.90
N GLU A 96 -22.76 9.48 -8.77
CA GLU A 96 -21.79 8.60 -9.41
C GLU A 96 -20.68 8.28 -8.39
N GLY A 97 -20.72 7.10 -7.78
CA GLY A 97 -19.81 6.67 -6.71
C GLY A 97 -20.40 5.52 -5.90
N ASP A 98 -19.85 5.24 -4.72
CA ASP A 98 -20.42 4.28 -3.76
C ASP A 98 -21.37 4.97 -2.76
N PRO A 99 -22.67 4.61 -2.70
CA PRO A 99 -23.59 5.14 -1.69
C PRO A 99 -23.23 4.76 -0.24
N SER A 100 -22.36 3.77 -0.02
CA SER A 100 -21.90 3.39 1.32
C SER A 100 -21.09 4.51 2.01
N ALA A 101 -20.57 5.49 1.27
CA ALA A 101 -19.78 6.58 1.80
C ALA A 101 -20.55 7.55 2.73
N PHE A 102 -21.89 7.60 2.65
CA PHE A 102 -22.72 8.49 3.47
C PHE A 102 -23.96 7.82 4.09
N THR A 103 -24.21 6.54 3.81
CA THR A 103 -25.33 5.79 4.41
C THR A 103 -24.92 5.15 5.73
N GLY A 104 -25.86 5.00 6.66
CA GLY A 104 -25.60 4.37 7.96
C GLY A 104 -24.81 5.24 8.95
N LEU A 105 -24.93 6.56 8.87
CA LEU A 105 -24.38 7.49 9.88
C LEU A 105 -25.27 7.55 11.13
N TYR A 106 -24.64 7.43 12.30
CA TYR A 106 -25.23 7.51 13.62
C TYR A 106 -24.57 8.65 14.43
N PHE A 107 -25.30 9.15 15.42
CA PHE A 107 -24.85 10.17 16.36
C PHE A 107 -25.08 9.67 17.78
N ASN A 108 -24.02 9.63 18.60
CA ASN A 108 -24.15 9.28 20.01
C ASN A 108 -24.61 10.50 20.81
N VAL A 109 -25.78 10.42 21.45
CA VAL A 109 -26.36 11.54 22.19
C VAL A 109 -25.70 11.82 23.53
N GLU A 110 -24.85 10.94 24.04
CA GLU A 110 -24.09 11.16 25.28
C GLU A 110 -22.76 11.87 25.01
N SER A 111 -21.94 11.32 24.08
CA SER A 111 -20.60 11.82 23.76
C SER A 111 -20.56 12.87 22.64
N GLU A 112 -21.66 13.10 21.94
CA GLU A 112 -21.79 14.02 20.79
C GLU A 112 -20.88 13.67 19.59
N VAL A 113 -20.56 12.37 19.45
CA VAL A 113 -19.72 11.83 18.37
C VAL A 113 -20.58 11.28 17.22
N PHE A 114 -20.14 11.50 15.98
CA PHE A 114 -20.70 10.89 14.77
C PHE A 114 -19.90 9.66 14.38
N GLU A 115 -20.56 8.55 14.10
CA GLU A 115 -19.92 7.31 13.62
C GLU A 115 -20.78 6.57 12.61
N PHE A 116 -20.14 5.76 11.76
CA PHE A 116 -20.87 4.84 10.89
C PHE A 116 -21.22 3.54 11.62
N TYR A 117 -22.34 2.93 11.23
CA TYR A 117 -22.95 1.81 11.95
C TYR A 117 -21.99 0.63 12.15
N ARG A 118 -21.77 0.26 13.42
CA ARG A 118 -20.94 -0.89 13.83
C ARG A 118 -21.75 -1.78 14.77
N PRO A 119 -22.27 -2.94 14.31
CA PRO A 119 -23.21 -3.77 15.09
C PRO A 119 -22.70 -4.10 16.50
N MET A 120 -21.45 -4.54 16.64
CA MET A 120 -20.85 -4.91 17.94
C MET A 120 -20.74 -3.76 18.95
N VAL A 121 -20.81 -2.50 18.50
CA VAL A 121 -20.72 -1.31 19.38
C VAL A 121 -22.09 -0.64 19.58
N MET A 122 -22.99 -0.77 18.61
CA MET A 122 -24.21 0.05 18.52
C MET A 122 -25.52 -0.73 18.59
N ALA A 123 -25.51 -2.07 18.52
CA ALA A 123 -26.77 -2.84 18.47
C ALA A 123 -27.56 -2.80 19.79
N GLU A 124 -26.89 -2.62 20.93
CA GLU A 124 -27.49 -2.66 22.27
C GLU A 124 -27.42 -1.32 23.02
N ASP A 125 -26.71 -0.31 22.50
CA ASP A 125 -26.62 1.03 23.11
C ASP A 125 -27.65 2.01 22.50
N PRO A 126 -28.72 2.38 23.24
CA PRO A 126 -29.76 3.29 22.75
C PRO A 126 -29.27 4.73 22.55
N CYS A 127 -28.07 5.10 23.02
CA CYS A 127 -27.50 6.41 22.80
C CYS A 127 -27.09 6.64 21.34
N TRP A 128 -26.89 5.58 20.53
CA TRP A 128 -26.60 5.71 19.10
C TRP A 128 -27.87 5.90 18.27
N VAL A 129 -28.13 7.14 17.87
CA VAL A 129 -29.30 7.49 17.05
C VAL A 129 -28.93 7.56 15.56
N SER A 130 -29.69 6.88 14.71
CA SER A 130 -29.56 7.00 13.25
C SER A 130 -29.86 8.44 12.80
N VAL A 131 -28.87 9.10 12.20
CA VAL A 131 -28.99 10.49 11.73
C VAL A 131 -30.02 10.58 10.60
N THR A 132 -30.03 9.58 9.70
CA THR A 132 -31.01 9.48 8.62
C THR A 132 -32.43 9.28 9.14
N GLN A 133 -32.63 8.44 10.17
CA GLN A 133 -33.96 8.27 10.77
C GLN A 133 -34.45 9.58 11.40
N LEU A 134 -33.59 10.27 12.17
CA LEU A 134 -33.92 11.56 12.77
C LEU A 134 -34.37 12.60 11.73
N PHE A 135 -33.66 12.71 10.60
CA PHE A 135 -34.03 13.68 9.56
C PHE A 135 -35.33 13.31 8.81
N ARG A 136 -35.69 12.03 8.72
CA ARG A 136 -36.88 11.56 8.01
C ARG A 136 -38.14 11.49 8.88
N GLU A 137 -38.01 11.13 10.15
CA GLU A 137 -39.13 10.87 11.07
C GLU A 137 -39.27 11.97 12.14
N GLY A 138 -38.25 12.82 12.30
CA GLY A 138 -38.17 13.86 13.32
C GLY A 138 -37.91 13.30 14.72
N LEU A 139 -38.16 14.11 15.75
CA LEU A 139 -37.88 13.75 17.15
C LEU A 139 -38.85 12.72 17.76
N LYS A 140 -40.01 12.48 17.14
CA LYS A 140 -41.10 11.68 17.72
C LYS A 140 -40.71 10.24 18.11
N PRO A 141 -39.95 9.48 17.31
CA PRO A 141 -39.53 8.12 17.69
C PRO A 141 -38.64 8.09 18.94
N PHE A 142 -37.92 9.19 19.22
CA PHE A 142 -36.89 9.23 20.25
C PHE A 142 -37.38 9.68 21.63
N PHE A 143 -38.62 10.17 21.75
CA PHE A 143 -39.20 10.57 23.05
C PHE A 143 -39.30 9.42 24.06
N THR A 144 -39.34 8.17 23.62
CA THR A 144 -39.34 6.96 24.48
C THR A 144 -38.04 6.15 24.38
N ALA A 145 -37.09 6.55 23.55
CA ALA A 145 -35.84 5.81 23.32
C ALA A 145 -34.87 5.87 24.50
N PHE A 146 -34.95 6.92 25.32
CA PHE A 146 -34.04 7.17 26.44
C PHE A 146 -34.68 6.90 27.81
N THR A 147 -35.61 5.95 27.87
CA THR A 147 -36.37 5.66 29.11
C THR A 147 -35.45 5.21 30.25
N ASP A 148 -34.40 4.44 29.94
CA ASP A 148 -33.41 3.97 30.91
C ASP A 148 -32.37 5.05 31.29
N HIS A 149 -32.38 6.19 30.60
CA HIS A 149 -31.55 7.37 30.88
C HIS A 149 -32.41 8.60 31.23
N ALA A 150 -33.49 8.39 32.00
CA ALA A 150 -34.52 9.40 32.28
C ALA A 150 -33.98 10.77 32.75
N GLU A 151 -32.86 10.80 33.50
CA GLU A 151 -32.25 12.04 34.00
C GLU A 151 -31.53 12.85 32.90
N LYS A 152 -30.98 12.17 31.88
CA LYS A 152 -30.30 12.80 30.72
C LYS A 152 -31.19 12.96 29.50
N ALA A 153 -32.38 12.34 29.48
CA ALA A 153 -33.29 12.32 28.34
C ALA A 153 -33.65 13.71 27.78
N SER A 154 -33.78 14.74 28.61
CA SER A 154 -33.98 16.13 28.12
C SER A 154 -32.78 16.62 27.32
N THR A 155 -31.56 16.46 27.85
CA THR A 155 -30.30 16.84 27.20
C THR A 155 -30.13 16.11 25.87
N TYR A 156 -30.45 14.81 25.82
CA TYR A 156 -30.38 14.02 24.60
C TYR A 156 -31.38 14.52 23.54
N LEU A 157 -32.61 14.84 23.93
CA LEU A 157 -33.61 15.41 23.03
C LEU A 157 -33.23 16.83 22.55
N ASP A 158 -32.57 17.64 23.38
CA ASP A 158 -32.03 18.94 22.99
C ASP A 158 -30.85 18.83 22.01
N ARG A 159 -29.96 17.84 22.20
CA ARG A 159 -28.88 17.49 21.26
C ARG A 159 -29.45 17.01 19.92
N LEU A 160 -30.43 16.11 19.92
CA LEU A 160 -31.13 15.67 18.70
C LEU A 160 -31.91 16.80 18.03
N ASN A 161 -32.52 17.71 18.80
CA ASN A 161 -33.18 18.89 18.24
C ASN A 161 -32.15 19.78 17.53
N THR A 162 -31.00 20.04 18.16
CA THR A 162 -29.87 20.78 17.57
C THR A 162 -29.42 20.15 16.26
N LEU A 163 -29.29 18.81 16.22
CA LEU A 163 -28.97 18.05 15.02
C LEU A 163 -30.04 18.22 13.92
N SER A 164 -31.33 18.17 14.28
CA SER A 164 -32.44 18.37 13.34
C SER A 164 -32.49 19.78 12.73
N GLN A 165 -32.02 20.81 13.45
CA GLN A 165 -31.97 22.20 12.95
C GLN A 165 -30.94 22.41 11.83
N ILE A 166 -30.05 21.45 11.55
CA ILE A 166 -29.16 21.51 10.38
C ILE A 166 -29.95 21.68 9.07
N LEU A 167 -31.15 21.11 8.96
CA LEU A 167 -32.04 21.31 7.80
C LEU A 167 -32.48 22.76 7.60
N GLN A 168 -32.51 23.56 8.66
CA GLN A 168 -32.86 24.98 8.62
C GLN A 168 -31.66 25.90 8.44
N ARG A 169 -30.43 25.36 8.47
CA ARG A 169 -29.20 26.15 8.31
C ARG A 169 -29.13 26.74 6.90
N GLU A 170 -28.81 28.02 6.85
CA GLU A 170 -28.66 28.76 5.60
C GLU A 170 -27.24 28.61 5.04
N PHE A 171 -27.14 28.43 3.72
CA PHE A 171 -25.86 28.35 3.01
C PHE A 171 -25.59 29.63 2.23
N ASN A 172 -24.36 30.15 2.31
CA ASN A 172 -23.89 31.20 1.40
C ASN A 172 -23.86 30.63 -0.01
N VAL A 173 -24.73 31.11 -0.90
CA VAL A 173 -24.76 30.69 -2.31
C VAL A 173 -24.45 31.88 -3.19
N GLU A 174 -23.33 31.80 -3.91
CA GLU A 174 -23.01 32.72 -4.99
C GLU A 174 -23.57 32.17 -6.30
N LYS A 175 -24.19 33.05 -7.09
CA LYS A 175 -24.81 32.68 -8.37
C LYS A 175 -24.11 33.38 -9.52
N ILE A 176 -23.60 32.60 -10.46
CA ILE A 176 -23.27 33.07 -11.80
C ILE A 176 -24.58 33.23 -12.55
N THR A 177 -24.91 34.45 -12.93
CA THR A 177 -26.14 34.80 -13.66
C THR A 177 -25.79 35.56 -14.92
N GLY A 178 -26.39 35.18 -16.05
CA GLY A 178 -26.21 35.86 -17.33
C GLY A 178 -26.35 34.88 -18.50
N SER A 179 -27.17 35.22 -19.48
CA SER A 179 -27.31 34.45 -20.72
C SER A 179 -26.12 34.60 -21.68
N ASP A 180 -25.18 35.48 -21.33
CA ASP A 180 -23.90 35.70 -22.01
C ASP A 180 -22.79 34.72 -21.57
N LYS A 181 -23.00 33.96 -20.48
CA LYS A 181 -22.01 33.03 -19.93
C LYS A 181 -21.96 31.73 -20.71
N SER A 182 -20.84 31.49 -21.39
CA SER A 182 -20.56 30.23 -22.08
C SER A 182 -20.18 29.13 -21.08
N VAL A 183 -20.30 27.87 -21.52
CA VAL A 183 -19.87 26.71 -20.71
C VAL A 183 -18.35 26.80 -20.41
N ASP A 184 -17.55 27.26 -21.38
CA ASP A 184 -16.10 27.44 -21.22
C ASP A 184 -15.75 28.45 -20.12
N GLU A 185 -16.39 29.63 -20.09
CA GLU A 185 -16.18 30.62 -19.03
C GLU A 185 -16.52 30.04 -17.64
N VAL A 186 -17.56 29.21 -17.57
CA VAL A 186 -18.00 28.58 -16.33
C VAL A 186 -17.04 27.48 -15.87
N VAL A 187 -16.51 26.66 -16.80
CA VAL A 187 -15.45 25.68 -16.48
C VAL A 187 -14.16 26.37 -16.03
N ASP A 188 -13.80 27.51 -16.62
CA ASP A 188 -12.66 28.32 -16.15
C ASP A 188 -12.86 28.87 -14.73
N ILE A 189 -14.06 29.35 -14.40
CA ILE A 189 -14.40 29.79 -13.04
C ILE A 189 -14.36 28.60 -12.06
N PHE A 190 -14.96 27.47 -12.43
CA PHE A 190 -14.94 26.21 -11.68
C PHE A 190 -13.51 25.75 -11.36
N ASN A 191 -12.63 25.75 -12.37
CA ASN A 191 -11.22 25.36 -12.24
C ASN A 191 -10.44 26.30 -11.30
N ARG A 192 -10.71 27.61 -11.33
CA ARG A 192 -10.07 28.58 -10.43
C ARG A 192 -10.53 28.41 -8.99
N VAL A 193 -11.83 28.22 -8.75
CA VAL A 193 -12.41 28.06 -7.40
C VAL A 193 -11.98 26.74 -6.75
N ASN A 194 -11.92 25.64 -7.50
CA ASN A 194 -11.52 24.32 -6.97
C ASN A 194 -10.01 24.17 -6.66
N SER A 195 -9.19 25.19 -6.93
CA SER A 195 -7.74 25.15 -6.68
C SER A 195 -7.36 24.96 -5.19
N GLY A 196 -8.25 25.32 -4.26
CA GLY A 196 -8.05 25.16 -2.81
C GLY A 196 -8.76 23.96 -2.16
N GLY A 197 -9.53 23.16 -2.90
CA GLY A 197 -10.26 22.00 -2.40
C GLY A 197 -9.53 20.67 -2.63
N THR A 198 -10.27 19.56 -2.61
CA THR A 198 -9.79 18.26 -3.11
C THR A 198 -9.45 18.41 -4.60
N LYS A 199 -8.16 18.56 -4.92
CA LYS A 199 -7.72 18.95 -6.26
C LYS A 199 -8.24 18.02 -7.35
N LEU A 200 -8.54 18.60 -8.52
CA LEU A 200 -8.84 17.87 -9.74
C LEU A 200 -7.53 17.41 -10.37
N SER A 201 -7.49 16.20 -10.93
CA SER A 201 -6.34 15.73 -11.69
C SER A 201 -6.17 16.52 -12.99
N LYS A 202 -4.98 16.48 -13.61
CA LYS A 202 -4.77 17.07 -14.95
C LYS A 202 -5.72 16.45 -16.00
N GLY A 203 -6.05 15.17 -15.85
CA GLY A 203 -7.01 14.45 -16.67
C GLY A 203 -8.44 14.95 -16.46
N ASP A 204 -8.87 15.11 -15.20
CA ASP A 204 -10.19 15.68 -14.84
C ASP A 204 -10.39 17.07 -15.46
N LEU A 205 -9.38 17.94 -15.35
CA LEU A 205 -9.43 19.31 -15.89
C LEU A 205 -9.56 19.30 -17.42
N ALA A 206 -8.78 18.46 -18.12
CA ALA A 206 -8.86 18.33 -19.57
C ALA A 206 -10.20 17.73 -20.02
N LEU A 207 -10.70 16.69 -19.34
CA LEU A 207 -11.98 16.09 -19.62
C LEU A 207 -13.14 17.05 -19.31
N ALA A 208 -13.03 17.90 -18.29
CA ALA A 208 -14.03 18.92 -17.98
C ALA A 208 -14.14 19.97 -19.10
N SER A 209 -13.01 20.48 -19.62
CA SER A 209 -12.98 21.38 -20.78
C SER A 209 -13.50 20.70 -22.06
N LEU A 210 -13.26 19.40 -22.25
CA LEU A 210 -13.83 18.66 -23.37
C LEU A 210 -15.35 18.47 -23.24
N CYS A 211 -15.85 18.15 -22.04
CA CYS A 211 -17.28 18.03 -21.77
C CYS A 211 -18.04 19.37 -21.92
N ALA A 212 -17.35 20.51 -21.87
CA ALA A 212 -17.96 21.82 -22.19
C ALA A 212 -18.35 21.93 -23.68
N GLN A 213 -17.55 21.34 -24.57
CA GLN A 213 -17.74 21.38 -26.03
C GLN A 213 -18.46 20.13 -26.56
N TRP A 214 -18.24 18.97 -25.93
CA TRP A 214 -18.85 17.68 -26.26
C TRP A 214 -19.41 17.03 -25.00
N PRO A 215 -20.63 17.39 -24.58
CA PRO A 215 -21.16 16.95 -23.28
C PRO A 215 -21.25 15.42 -23.05
N PRO A 216 -21.52 14.57 -24.07
CA PRO A 216 -21.49 13.10 -23.91
C PRO A 216 -20.11 12.47 -23.65
N ALA A 217 -19.00 13.20 -23.84
CA ALA A 217 -17.64 12.63 -23.90
C ALA A 217 -17.30 11.63 -22.77
N ARG A 218 -17.64 11.98 -21.52
CA ARG A 218 -17.36 11.13 -20.36
C ARG A 218 -18.21 9.84 -20.37
N GLN A 219 -19.47 9.91 -20.80
CA GLN A 219 -20.35 8.74 -20.84
C GLN A 219 -19.92 7.76 -21.94
N GLU A 220 -19.63 8.26 -23.16
CA GLU A 220 -19.08 7.45 -24.26
C GLU A 220 -17.79 6.71 -23.84
N MET A 221 -16.88 7.40 -23.14
CA MET A 221 -15.68 6.78 -22.58
C MET A 221 -16.02 5.65 -21.58
N ARG A 222 -16.99 5.85 -20.67
CA ARG A 222 -17.42 4.80 -19.72
C ARG A 222 -18.03 3.60 -20.41
N ASP A 223 -18.82 3.82 -21.45
CA ASP A 223 -19.49 2.74 -22.18
C ASP A 223 -18.48 1.86 -22.92
N HIS A 224 -17.40 2.45 -23.47
CA HIS A 224 -16.27 1.69 -24.00
C HIS A 224 -15.50 0.91 -22.91
N LEU A 225 -15.23 1.52 -21.74
CA LEU A 225 -14.60 0.82 -20.61
C LEU A 225 -15.45 -0.39 -20.15
N ALA A 226 -16.78 -0.25 -20.10
CA ALA A 226 -17.69 -1.32 -19.72
C ALA A 226 -17.67 -2.51 -20.72
N VAL A 227 -17.45 -2.25 -22.01
CA VAL A 227 -17.26 -3.30 -23.02
C VAL A 227 -15.99 -4.12 -22.74
N TRP A 228 -14.86 -3.47 -22.45
CA TRP A 228 -13.62 -4.18 -22.10
C TRP A 228 -13.71 -4.90 -20.75
N LYS A 229 -14.36 -4.30 -19.75
CA LYS A 229 -14.58 -4.95 -18.43
C LYS A 229 -15.39 -6.24 -18.57
N LYS A 230 -16.40 -6.25 -19.45
CA LYS A 230 -17.16 -7.46 -19.81
C LYS A 230 -16.33 -8.50 -20.59
N ALA A 231 -15.33 -8.06 -21.35
CA ALA A 231 -14.38 -8.93 -22.05
C ALA A 231 -13.24 -9.43 -21.16
N GLY A 232 -13.17 -9.01 -19.89
CA GLY A 232 -12.15 -9.45 -18.93
C GLY A 232 -10.92 -8.54 -18.83
N PHE A 233 -10.99 -7.28 -19.28
CA PHE A 233 -9.94 -6.27 -19.13
C PHE A 233 -10.47 -5.03 -18.40
N ASP A 234 -9.80 -4.59 -17.33
CA ASP A 234 -10.19 -3.42 -16.54
C ASP A 234 -9.28 -2.22 -16.87
N PHE A 235 -9.89 -1.07 -17.15
CA PHE A 235 -9.18 0.14 -17.55
C PHE A 235 -9.84 1.39 -16.95
N THR A 236 -9.04 2.43 -16.74
CA THR A 236 -9.51 3.69 -16.14
C THR A 236 -9.83 4.75 -17.19
N LEU A 237 -10.63 5.76 -16.79
CA LEU A 237 -10.91 6.93 -17.63
C LEU A 237 -9.65 7.71 -17.99
N ASP A 238 -8.70 7.85 -17.07
CA ASP A 238 -7.40 8.51 -17.32
C ASP A 238 -6.60 7.77 -18.40
N TRP A 239 -6.50 6.44 -18.29
CA TRP A 239 -5.80 5.61 -19.26
C TRP A 239 -6.41 5.71 -20.67
N LEU A 240 -7.75 5.73 -20.78
CA LEU A 240 -8.42 5.91 -22.07
C LEU A 240 -8.24 7.34 -22.61
N LEU A 241 -8.29 8.36 -21.75
CA LEU A 241 -7.96 9.74 -22.10
C LEU A 241 -6.53 9.86 -22.63
N ARG A 242 -5.59 9.08 -22.07
CA ARG A 242 -4.18 9.04 -22.48
C ARG A 242 -4.00 8.46 -23.87
N ASN A 243 -4.73 7.39 -24.20
CA ASN A 243 -4.81 6.86 -25.57
C ASN A 243 -5.39 7.91 -26.53
N ALA A 244 -6.51 8.54 -26.18
CA ALA A 244 -7.12 9.60 -27.00
C ALA A 244 -6.19 10.80 -27.22
N THR A 245 -5.43 11.22 -26.20
CA THR A 245 -4.42 12.29 -26.30
C THR A 245 -3.25 11.90 -27.21
N ALA A 246 -2.79 10.65 -27.10
CA ALA A 246 -1.75 10.10 -27.95
C ALA A 246 -2.18 10.10 -29.42
N VAL A 247 -3.37 9.56 -29.73
CA VAL A 247 -3.94 9.52 -31.08
C VAL A 247 -4.18 10.93 -31.62
N ALA A 248 -4.83 11.82 -30.86
CA ALA A 248 -5.14 13.18 -31.31
C ALA A 248 -3.88 14.03 -31.59
N ARG A 249 -2.90 14.02 -30.68
CA ARG A 249 -1.83 15.04 -30.65
C ARG A 249 -0.41 14.49 -30.65
N GLY A 250 -0.20 13.18 -30.44
CA GLY A 250 1.12 12.60 -30.24
C GLY A 250 1.82 13.14 -28.98
N ARG A 251 1.03 13.42 -27.92
CA ARG A 251 1.50 14.03 -26.67
C ARG A 251 1.10 13.20 -25.45
N ALA A 252 1.97 13.15 -24.45
CA ALA A 252 1.71 12.44 -23.20
C ALA A 252 0.93 13.25 -22.16
N LEU A 253 1.03 14.58 -22.21
CA LEU A 253 0.37 15.50 -21.28
C LEU A 253 -1.05 15.86 -21.73
N PHE A 254 -2.01 15.75 -20.81
CA PHE A 254 -3.42 16.13 -21.05
C PHE A 254 -3.62 17.61 -21.39
N THR A 255 -2.69 18.49 -21.03
CA THR A 255 -2.71 19.91 -21.45
C THR A 255 -2.63 20.10 -22.96
N ALA A 256 -2.23 19.07 -23.72
CA ALA A 256 -2.31 19.07 -25.18
C ALA A 256 -3.76 19.06 -25.71
N LEU A 257 -4.74 18.64 -24.89
CA LEU A 257 -6.17 18.62 -25.21
C LEU A 257 -6.85 19.99 -25.06
N SER A 258 -6.28 20.94 -24.32
CA SER A 258 -6.92 22.24 -24.03
C SER A 258 -7.25 23.10 -25.27
N ASN A 259 -6.68 22.78 -26.43
CA ASN A 259 -6.95 23.44 -27.72
C ASN A 259 -7.49 22.46 -28.78
N VAL A 260 -7.97 21.29 -28.37
CA VAL A 260 -8.59 20.28 -29.26
C VAL A 260 -10.09 20.53 -29.29
N LYS A 261 -10.68 20.52 -30.49
CA LYS A 261 -12.13 20.67 -30.65
C LYS A 261 -12.85 19.37 -30.33
N ALA A 262 -14.10 19.47 -29.89
CA ALA A 262 -15.05 18.36 -29.78
C ALA A 262 -14.94 17.34 -30.92
N ASP A 263 -15.05 17.78 -32.18
CA ASP A 263 -15.06 16.93 -33.37
C ASP A 263 -13.71 16.25 -33.65
N GLU A 264 -12.60 16.86 -33.22
CA GLU A 264 -11.25 16.28 -33.32
C GLU A 264 -11.06 15.22 -32.23
N PHE A 265 -11.54 15.48 -31.01
CA PHE A 265 -11.46 14.54 -29.89
C PHE A 265 -12.37 13.33 -30.05
N GLU A 266 -13.62 13.50 -30.49
CA GLU A 266 -14.57 12.41 -30.77
C GLU A 266 -14.01 11.41 -31.79
N ARG A 267 -13.40 11.92 -32.87
CA ARG A 267 -12.69 11.10 -33.86
C ARG A 267 -11.49 10.40 -33.24
N ALA A 268 -10.66 11.11 -32.47
CA ALA A 268 -9.49 10.51 -31.83
C ALA A 268 -9.84 9.44 -30.79
N LEU A 269 -10.92 9.62 -30.03
CA LEU A 269 -11.44 8.61 -29.09
C LEU A 269 -11.92 7.38 -29.86
N THR A 270 -12.70 7.57 -30.92
CA THR A 270 -13.20 6.48 -31.78
C THR A 270 -12.05 5.68 -32.41
N SER A 271 -11.04 6.36 -32.99
CA SER A 271 -9.80 5.73 -33.46
C SER A 271 -9.07 4.99 -32.33
N SER A 272 -8.95 5.60 -31.14
CA SER A 272 -8.29 4.97 -29.99
C SER A 272 -8.95 3.66 -29.58
N VAL A 273 -10.28 3.63 -29.48
CA VAL A 273 -11.04 2.42 -29.13
C VAL A 273 -10.81 1.32 -30.17
N ALA A 274 -10.80 1.66 -31.47
CA ALA A 274 -10.51 0.72 -32.55
C ALA A 274 -9.07 0.19 -32.51
N HIS A 275 -8.09 1.05 -32.19
CA HIS A 275 -6.68 0.66 -32.07
C HIS A 275 -6.41 -0.20 -30.85
N ILE A 276 -7.03 0.12 -29.70
CA ILE A 276 -6.98 -0.70 -28.48
C ILE A 276 -7.56 -2.08 -28.78
N GLY A 277 -8.74 -2.18 -29.41
CA GLY A 277 -9.31 -3.46 -29.84
C GLY A 277 -8.36 -4.24 -30.75
N THR A 278 -7.84 -3.60 -31.79
CA THR A 278 -6.86 -4.20 -32.73
C THR A 278 -5.60 -4.72 -32.03
N PHE A 279 -5.13 -4.02 -30.99
CA PHE A 279 -4.01 -4.47 -30.17
C PHE A 279 -4.37 -5.62 -29.24
N LEU A 280 -5.51 -5.55 -28.54
CA LEU A 280 -5.96 -6.61 -27.62
C LEU A 280 -6.26 -7.92 -28.37
N ASP A 281 -6.83 -7.84 -29.57
CA ASP A 281 -7.01 -9.01 -30.45
C ASP A 281 -5.65 -9.64 -30.82
N ALA A 282 -4.64 -8.82 -31.12
CA ALA A 282 -3.29 -9.29 -31.44
C ALA A 282 -2.57 -9.87 -30.20
N ALA A 283 -2.68 -9.24 -29.04
CA ALA A 283 -2.09 -9.71 -27.79
C ALA A 283 -2.75 -11.03 -27.32
N SER A 284 -4.08 -11.11 -27.34
CA SER A 284 -4.83 -12.32 -27.01
C SER A 284 -4.53 -13.44 -28.01
N GLY A 285 -4.62 -13.17 -29.31
CA GLY A 285 -4.51 -14.19 -30.35
C GLY A 285 -3.08 -14.70 -30.60
N ARG A 286 -2.05 -13.86 -30.43
CA ARG A 286 -0.64 -14.20 -30.70
C ARG A 286 0.20 -14.47 -29.45
N LEU A 287 -0.12 -13.85 -28.32
CA LEU A 287 0.61 -14.02 -27.04
C LEU A 287 -0.21 -14.80 -25.99
N GLY A 288 -1.50 -15.01 -26.22
CA GLY A 288 -2.39 -15.61 -25.23
C GLY A 288 -2.77 -14.68 -24.08
N LEU A 289 -2.40 -13.39 -24.12
CA LEU A 289 -2.67 -12.42 -23.05
C LEU A 289 -4.10 -11.90 -23.15
N ASP A 290 -5.02 -12.69 -22.58
CA ASP A 290 -6.45 -12.67 -22.88
C ASP A 290 -7.35 -12.17 -21.74
N HIS A 291 -6.76 -11.75 -20.62
CA HIS A 291 -7.48 -11.17 -19.50
C HIS A 291 -6.57 -10.24 -18.67
N ASP A 292 -7.20 -9.45 -17.80
CA ASP A 292 -6.57 -8.37 -17.04
C ASP A 292 -5.31 -8.76 -16.26
N ARG A 293 -5.40 -9.88 -15.53
CA ARG A 293 -4.36 -10.40 -14.62
C ARG A 293 -3.05 -10.82 -15.31
N VAL A 294 -3.07 -10.96 -16.65
CA VAL A 294 -1.88 -11.30 -17.45
C VAL A 294 -1.54 -10.22 -18.47
N LEU A 295 -2.36 -9.16 -18.57
CA LEU A 295 -2.10 -8.04 -19.46
C LEU A 295 -1.00 -7.14 -18.89
N MET A 296 0.23 -7.46 -19.26
CA MET A 296 1.42 -6.73 -18.83
C MET A 296 1.51 -5.30 -19.42
N GLY A 297 2.21 -4.38 -18.77
CA GLY A 297 2.64 -3.11 -19.36
C GLY A 297 1.55 -2.21 -19.98
N ARG A 298 0.43 -1.98 -19.29
CA ARG A 298 -0.74 -1.21 -19.79
C ARG A 298 -0.40 0.13 -20.44
N TYR A 299 0.64 0.82 -19.99
CA TYR A 299 1.09 2.12 -20.53
C TYR A 299 1.88 2.02 -21.84
N ALA A 300 2.25 0.82 -22.30
CA ALA A 300 2.74 0.62 -23.67
C ALA A 300 1.61 0.79 -24.71
N ILE A 301 0.34 0.55 -24.32
CA ILE A 301 -0.81 0.55 -25.24
C ILE A 301 -1.03 1.93 -25.88
N PRO A 302 -0.97 3.09 -25.17
CA PRO A 302 -0.97 4.41 -25.81
C PRO A 302 0.08 4.59 -26.93
N VAL A 303 1.27 3.98 -26.80
CA VAL A 303 2.30 4.00 -27.85
C VAL A 303 1.87 3.18 -29.06
N VAL A 304 1.29 2.00 -28.83
CA VAL A 304 0.73 1.16 -29.91
C VAL A 304 -0.46 1.83 -30.58
N SER A 305 -1.37 2.45 -29.82
CA SER A 305 -2.50 3.22 -30.33
C SER A 305 -2.07 4.36 -31.24
N ARG A 306 -0.97 5.06 -30.91
CA ARG A 306 -0.39 6.09 -31.77
C ARG A 306 0.35 5.50 -32.98
N LEU A 307 1.03 4.37 -32.83
CA LEU A 307 1.68 3.68 -33.96
C LEU A 307 0.64 3.19 -34.98
N LEU A 308 -0.49 2.67 -34.51
CA LEU A 308 -1.61 2.25 -35.36
C LEU A 308 -2.26 3.44 -36.07
N GLU A 309 -2.49 4.57 -35.39
CA GLU A 309 -2.96 5.82 -36.01
C GLU A 309 -2.04 6.26 -37.17
N LEU A 310 -0.72 6.29 -36.93
CA LEU A 310 0.27 6.65 -37.97
C LEU A 310 0.29 5.67 -39.16
N ASN A 311 -0.14 4.42 -38.95
CA ASN A 311 -0.22 3.38 -39.97
C ASN A 311 -1.62 3.20 -40.58
N GLY A 312 -2.57 4.11 -40.32
CA GLY A 312 -3.93 4.05 -40.85
C GLY A 312 -4.81 2.98 -40.18
N GLY A 313 -4.63 2.80 -38.87
CA GLY A 313 -5.47 2.00 -37.98
C GLY A 313 -5.17 0.50 -37.95
N LYS A 314 -4.00 0.06 -38.44
CA LYS A 314 -3.65 -1.36 -38.54
C LYS A 314 -2.14 -1.60 -38.49
N PHE A 315 -1.76 -2.84 -38.16
CA PHE A 315 -0.41 -3.33 -38.46
C PHE A 315 -0.22 -3.42 -39.99
N THR A 316 0.98 -3.11 -40.50
CA THR A 316 1.22 -3.13 -41.96
C THR A 316 1.15 -4.55 -42.53
N ASP A 317 1.61 -5.52 -41.75
CA ASP A 317 1.64 -6.95 -42.03
C ASP A 317 1.88 -7.74 -40.71
N ALA A 318 1.92 -9.07 -40.80
CA ALA A 318 2.14 -9.95 -39.65
C ALA A 318 3.54 -9.80 -39.01
N ALA A 319 4.58 -9.48 -39.78
CA ALA A 319 5.93 -9.29 -39.23
C ALA A 319 6.02 -7.95 -38.47
N HIS A 320 5.34 -6.90 -38.95
CA HIS A 320 5.19 -5.65 -38.20
C HIS A 320 4.39 -5.86 -36.91
N ARG A 321 3.29 -6.63 -36.94
CA ARG A 321 2.55 -7.01 -35.72
C ARG A 321 3.48 -7.70 -34.71
N ASP A 322 4.21 -8.73 -35.15
CA ASP A 322 5.04 -9.53 -34.24
C ASP A 322 6.23 -8.71 -33.68
N LYS A 323 6.82 -7.77 -34.45
CA LYS A 323 7.77 -6.78 -33.93
C LYS A 323 7.17 -5.85 -32.87
N VAL A 324 5.92 -5.41 -33.04
CA VAL A 324 5.22 -4.56 -32.04
C VAL A 324 4.96 -5.35 -30.77
N LEU A 325 4.57 -6.62 -30.89
CA LEU A 325 4.39 -7.51 -29.74
C LEU A 325 5.73 -7.81 -29.03
N TYR A 326 6.82 -8.02 -29.78
CA TYR A 326 8.17 -8.15 -29.23
C TYR A 326 8.60 -6.92 -28.42
N TRP A 327 8.40 -5.71 -28.97
CA TRP A 327 8.67 -4.47 -28.24
C TRP A 327 7.78 -4.33 -27.01
N TYR A 328 6.48 -4.61 -27.14
CA TYR A 328 5.50 -4.53 -26.05
C TYR A 328 5.91 -5.42 -24.87
N VAL A 329 6.18 -6.71 -25.12
CA VAL A 329 6.61 -7.65 -24.07
C VAL A 329 7.90 -7.16 -23.40
N HIS A 330 8.95 -6.80 -24.15
CA HIS A 330 10.17 -6.26 -23.53
C HIS A 330 9.97 -4.92 -22.80
N SER A 331 9.05 -4.06 -23.25
CA SER A 331 8.75 -2.80 -22.54
C SER A 331 8.14 -3.05 -21.16
N ALA A 332 7.34 -4.12 -21.04
CA ALA A 332 6.75 -4.56 -19.77
C ALA A 332 7.77 -5.30 -18.89
N LEU A 333 8.49 -6.28 -19.44
CA LEU A 333 9.52 -7.06 -18.73
C LEU A 333 10.65 -6.20 -18.16
N TRP A 334 10.89 -5.01 -18.71
CA TRP A 334 11.91 -4.07 -18.23
C TRP A 334 11.33 -2.82 -17.55
N GLY A 335 10.07 -2.85 -17.12
CA GLY A 335 9.47 -1.81 -16.27
C GLY A 335 9.42 -0.41 -16.90
N ARG A 336 9.41 -0.30 -18.24
CA ARG A 336 9.63 0.98 -18.97
C ARG A 336 8.74 2.14 -18.50
N PHE A 337 7.53 1.83 -18.04
CA PHE A 337 6.53 2.82 -17.65
C PHE A 337 6.24 2.86 -16.14
N GLY A 338 7.07 2.19 -15.32
CA GLY A 338 6.84 2.00 -13.88
C GLY A 338 7.04 3.23 -12.98
N GLY A 339 7.46 4.38 -13.52
CA GLY A 339 7.47 5.63 -12.74
C GLY A 339 7.46 6.92 -13.57
N SER A 340 8.42 7.17 -14.46
CA SER A 340 8.40 8.40 -15.31
C SER A 340 7.52 8.25 -16.57
N THR A 341 6.28 7.79 -16.39
CA THR A 341 5.34 7.39 -17.45
C THR A 341 5.16 8.47 -18.52
N GLU A 342 4.92 9.73 -18.14
CA GLU A 342 4.73 10.84 -19.10
C GLU A 342 5.97 11.09 -19.97
N THR A 343 7.16 10.99 -19.39
CA THR A 343 8.44 11.22 -20.07
C THR A 343 8.72 10.12 -21.08
N TYR A 344 8.57 8.85 -20.70
CA TYR A 344 8.81 7.72 -21.60
C TYR A 344 7.75 7.62 -22.70
N LEU A 345 6.48 7.88 -22.40
CA LEU A 345 5.43 8.00 -23.42
C LEU A 345 5.77 9.05 -24.47
N GLN A 346 6.22 10.25 -24.07
CA GLN A 346 6.56 11.29 -25.02
C GLN A 346 7.78 10.91 -25.89
N GLN A 347 8.83 10.33 -25.29
CA GLN A 347 9.99 9.82 -26.03
C GLN A 347 9.60 8.75 -27.06
N ASP A 348 8.70 7.84 -26.69
CA ASP A 348 8.23 6.77 -27.57
C ASP A 348 7.34 7.31 -28.69
N TYR A 349 6.48 8.31 -28.43
CA TYR A 349 5.67 8.98 -29.46
C TYR A 349 6.52 9.72 -30.50
N ASP A 350 7.60 10.36 -30.07
CA ASP A 350 8.58 10.98 -30.98
C ASP A 350 9.35 9.90 -31.76
N THR A 351 9.73 8.78 -31.10
CA THR A 351 10.46 7.67 -31.72
C THR A 351 9.64 6.94 -32.80
N ILE A 352 8.35 6.64 -32.57
CA ILE A 352 7.49 5.99 -33.58
C ILE A 352 7.22 6.88 -34.79
N ARG A 353 7.13 8.21 -34.60
CA ARG A 353 7.00 9.16 -35.72
C ARG A 353 8.23 9.10 -36.62
N ASP A 354 9.42 9.03 -36.05
CA ASP A 354 10.68 9.19 -36.77
C ASP A 354 11.27 7.86 -37.27
N SER A 355 10.94 6.73 -36.63
CA SER A 355 11.57 5.43 -36.91
C SER A 355 10.69 4.20 -36.64
N GLY A 356 9.39 4.38 -36.35
CA GLY A 356 8.45 3.29 -36.12
C GLY A 356 8.86 2.33 -34.99
N VAL A 357 8.39 1.08 -35.08
CA VAL A 357 8.68 0.03 -34.09
C VAL A 357 10.18 -0.35 -34.02
N ASP A 358 10.89 -0.31 -35.13
CA ASP A 358 12.34 -0.63 -35.14
C ASP A 358 13.15 0.42 -34.35
N GLY A 359 12.74 1.68 -34.37
CA GLY A 359 13.31 2.74 -33.51
C GLY A 359 13.05 2.53 -32.02
N LEU A 360 11.85 2.03 -31.67
CA LEU A 360 11.50 1.68 -30.29
C LEU A 360 12.34 0.51 -29.76
N ILE A 361 12.51 -0.54 -30.56
CA ILE A 361 13.34 -1.70 -30.23
C ILE A 361 14.80 -1.26 -30.03
N ALA A 362 15.36 -0.51 -30.98
CA ALA A 362 16.74 0.00 -30.89
C ALA A 362 16.96 0.95 -29.69
N THR A 363 15.91 1.58 -29.19
CA THR A 363 15.96 2.43 -27.99
C THR A 363 16.00 1.59 -26.71
N LEU A 364 15.14 0.56 -26.59
CA LEU A 364 15.22 -0.40 -25.48
C LEU A 364 16.58 -1.12 -25.45
N GLU A 365 17.08 -1.58 -26.60
CA GLU A 365 18.40 -2.24 -26.71
C GLU A 365 19.53 -1.34 -26.21
N ARG A 366 19.52 -0.05 -26.57
CA ARG A 366 20.54 0.91 -26.14
C ARG A 366 20.51 1.13 -24.62
N ILE A 367 19.32 1.23 -24.04
CA ILE A 367 19.13 1.38 -22.59
C ILE A 367 19.63 0.14 -21.83
N ARG A 368 19.43 -1.06 -22.40
CA ARG A 368 19.86 -2.35 -21.81
C ARG A 368 21.27 -2.80 -22.22
N GLY A 369 22.10 -1.92 -22.79
CA GLY A 369 23.51 -2.23 -23.08
C GLY A 369 23.78 -3.08 -24.33
N GLY A 370 22.78 -3.29 -25.19
CA GLY A 370 23.00 -3.77 -26.57
C GLY A 370 22.00 -4.81 -27.07
N ARG A 371 21.58 -5.76 -26.23
CA ARG A 371 20.60 -6.81 -26.58
C ARG A 371 19.56 -7.00 -25.49
N LEU A 372 18.35 -7.33 -25.91
CA LEU A 372 17.25 -7.74 -25.04
C LEU A 372 17.27 -9.28 -24.96
N GLU A 373 18.07 -9.78 -24.02
CA GLU A 373 18.19 -11.21 -23.70
C GLU A 373 17.38 -11.52 -22.44
N ILE A 374 16.65 -12.64 -22.43
CA ILE A 374 16.08 -13.22 -21.21
C ILE A 374 17.06 -14.25 -20.64
N ARG A 375 17.29 -14.20 -19.33
CA ARG A 375 18.29 -15.02 -18.62
C ARG A 375 17.62 -15.81 -17.49
N PRO A 376 18.25 -16.88 -16.96
CA PRO A 376 17.65 -17.69 -15.90
C PRO A 376 17.25 -16.87 -14.67
N HIS A 377 18.05 -15.88 -14.27
CA HIS A 377 17.77 -15.01 -13.13
C HIS A 377 16.56 -14.08 -13.32
N ASP A 378 16.10 -13.85 -14.55
CA ASP A 378 14.86 -13.09 -14.77
C ASP A 378 13.63 -13.86 -14.23
N PHE A 379 13.74 -15.18 -14.07
CA PHE A 379 12.76 -16.05 -13.42
C PHE A 379 13.07 -16.32 -11.92
N ASP A 380 13.94 -15.51 -11.29
CA ASP A 380 14.14 -15.54 -9.84
C ASP A 380 12.96 -14.92 -9.08
N GLY A 381 12.18 -14.05 -9.73
CA GLY A 381 11.04 -13.35 -9.15
C GLY A 381 10.03 -14.26 -8.44
N SER A 382 9.55 -13.77 -7.30
CA SER A 382 8.52 -14.39 -6.49
C SER A 382 7.13 -13.85 -6.82
N THR A 383 6.10 -14.57 -6.34
CA THR A 383 4.67 -14.25 -6.45
C THR A 383 4.12 -14.24 -7.88
N ARG A 384 2.82 -13.94 -8.00
CA ARG A 384 2.15 -13.71 -9.29
C ARG A 384 2.34 -12.28 -9.79
N GLY A 385 2.89 -11.41 -8.94
CA GLY A 385 3.10 -9.98 -9.18
C GLY A 385 4.37 -9.62 -9.94
N SER A 386 5.36 -10.51 -9.94
CA SER A 386 6.57 -10.28 -10.72
C SER A 386 6.26 -10.17 -12.21
N ARG A 387 6.92 -9.22 -12.88
CA ARG A 387 6.75 -8.94 -14.31
C ARG A 387 7.01 -10.15 -15.23
N PHE A 388 7.67 -11.19 -14.73
CA PHE A 388 7.93 -12.45 -15.45
C PHE A 388 6.85 -13.52 -15.26
N TYR A 389 5.90 -13.39 -14.31
CA TYR A 389 4.77 -14.32 -14.19
C TYR A 389 3.85 -14.31 -15.43
N PRO A 390 3.47 -13.14 -16.01
CA PRO A 390 2.75 -13.10 -17.28
C PRO A 390 3.50 -13.75 -18.45
N LEU A 391 4.84 -13.80 -18.42
CA LEU A 391 5.64 -14.49 -19.43
C LEU A 391 5.54 -16.02 -19.30
N LEU A 392 5.45 -16.57 -18.08
CA LEU A 392 5.19 -17.99 -17.86
C LEU A 392 3.80 -18.39 -18.39
N TYR A 393 2.79 -17.56 -18.18
CA TYR A 393 1.45 -17.77 -18.76
C TYR A 393 1.50 -17.72 -20.29
N LEU A 394 2.07 -16.66 -20.87
CA LEU A 394 2.29 -16.51 -22.32
C LEU A 394 2.97 -17.76 -22.91
N LEU A 395 4.06 -18.23 -22.32
CA LEU A 395 4.78 -19.43 -22.77
C LEU A 395 3.88 -20.66 -22.76
N THR A 396 3.13 -20.86 -21.67
CA THR A 396 2.15 -21.95 -21.54
C THR A 396 1.16 -21.95 -22.71
N ARG A 397 0.68 -20.76 -23.10
CA ARG A 397 -0.29 -20.59 -24.19
C ARG A 397 0.32 -20.82 -25.58
N VAL A 398 1.53 -20.33 -25.84
CA VAL A 398 2.12 -20.29 -27.21
C VAL A 398 3.04 -21.47 -27.55
N LYS A 399 3.65 -22.15 -26.57
CA LYS A 399 4.58 -23.28 -26.80
C LYS A 399 3.95 -24.66 -26.58
N GLY A 400 2.62 -24.75 -26.48
CA GLY A 400 1.89 -26.03 -26.44
C GLY A 400 2.07 -26.82 -25.15
N ALA A 401 2.09 -26.13 -24.00
CA ALA A 401 2.13 -26.77 -22.69
C ALA A 401 0.92 -27.69 -22.48
N ARG A 402 1.12 -28.84 -21.83
CA ARG A 402 0.08 -29.87 -21.67
C ARG A 402 -0.30 -30.10 -20.21
N ASP A 403 -1.58 -30.35 -19.99
CA ASP A 403 -2.16 -30.70 -18.68
C ASP A 403 -1.69 -32.10 -18.23
N PHE A 404 -1.24 -32.25 -16.98
CA PHE A 404 -0.65 -33.51 -16.49
C PHE A 404 -1.66 -34.68 -16.45
N GLY A 405 -2.92 -34.41 -16.16
CA GLY A 405 -3.96 -35.44 -16.00
C GLY A 405 -4.48 -35.93 -17.35
N SER A 406 -4.81 -35.01 -18.25
CA SER A 406 -5.47 -35.28 -19.55
C SER A 406 -4.52 -35.35 -20.75
N GLY A 407 -3.31 -34.81 -20.65
CA GLY A 407 -2.35 -34.72 -21.76
C GLY A 407 -2.72 -33.71 -22.85
N LEU A 408 -3.82 -32.96 -22.69
CA LEU A 408 -4.31 -31.98 -23.66
C LEU A 408 -3.51 -30.66 -23.57
N GLU A 409 -3.34 -29.98 -24.71
CA GLU A 409 -2.67 -28.68 -24.77
C GLU A 409 -3.52 -27.55 -24.18
N LEU A 410 -2.90 -26.72 -23.35
CA LEU A 410 -3.49 -25.61 -22.61
C LEU A 410 -3.67 -24.34 -23.48
N ARG A 411 -4.05 -24.52 -24.75
CA ARG A 411 -4.13 -23.44 -25.75
C ARG A 411 -5.52 -22.90 -26.03
N ALA A 412 -6.57 -23.70 -25.86
CA ALA A 412 -7.93 -23.39 -26.31
C ALA A 412 -9.01 -23.91 -25.34
N GLU A 413 -10.24 -23.40 -25.46
CA GLU A 413 -11.37 -23.73 -24.57
C GLU A 413 -11.55 -25.24 -24.38
N LEU A 414 -11.28 -25.68 -23.16
CA LEU A 414 -11.78 -26.94 -22.65
C LEU A 414 -13.19 -26.66 -22.10
N LEU A 415 -14.22 -27.24 -22.74
CA LEU A 415 -15.65 -26.88 -22.54
C LEU A 415 -16.29 -27.35 -21.22
N GLY A 416 -15.49 -27.72 -20.21
CA GLY A 416 -15.95 -28.19 -18.90
C GLY A 416 -15.94 -27.10 -17.83
N LYS A 417 -16.67 -27.34 -16.72
CA LYS A 417 -16.55 -26.47 -15.53
C LYS A 417 -15.25 -26.66 -14.76
N LEU A 418 -14.68 -27.88 -14.80
CA LEU A 418 -13.44 -28.26 -14.09
C LEU A 418 -12.19 -28.07 -14.96
N THR A 419 -12.29 -27.34 -16.06
CA THR A 419 -11.23 -27.20 -17.05
C THR A 419 -10.77 -25.75 -17.24
N SER A 420 -11.16 -24.87 -16.32
CA SER A 420 -10.47 -23.61 -16.11
C SER A 420 -9.01 -23.85 -15.73
N LEU A 421 -8.13 -22.93 -16.13
CA LEU A 421 -6.74 -22.96 -15.70
C LEU A 421 -6.62 -22.54 -14.23
N GLN A 422 -5.76 -23.24 -13.51
CA GLN A 422 -5.31 -22.91 -12.16
C GLN A 422 -3.78 -22.92 -12.12
N VAL A 423 -3.21 -22.07 -11.27
CA VAL A 423 -1.78 -22.10 -10.92
C VAL A 423 -1.55 -23.22 -9.93
N HIS A 424 -0.60 -24.10 -10.22
CA HIS A 424 -0.16 -25.19 -9.36
C HIS A 424 1.28 -24.94 -8.89
N HIS A 425 1.50 -24.98 -7.58
CA HIS A 425 2.84 -25.07 -6.99
C HIS A 425 3.35 -26.49 -7.18
N ILE A 426 4.33 -26.67 -8.08
CA ILE A 426 4.91 -27.96 -8.43
C ILE A 426 5.35 -28.71 -7.18
N PHE A 427 6.16 -28.05 -6.35
CA PHE A 427 6.41 -28.44 -4.97
C PHE A 427 5.38 -27.72 -4.08
N PRO A 428 4.38 -28.42 -3.51
CA PRO A 428 3.34 -27.80 -2.70
C PRO A 428 3.92 -27.04 -1.51
N LYS A 429 3.39 -25.84 -1.22
CA LYS A 429 3.83 -24.99 -0.09
C LYS A 429 4.05 -25.77 1.21
N ALA A 430 3.13 -26.70 1.52
CA ALA A 430 3.15 -27.51 2.73
C ALA A 430 4.38 -28.43 2.88
N LEU A 431 5.12 -28.75 1.81
CA LEU A 431 6.37 -29.52 1.87
C LEU A 431 7.62 -28.64 2.07
N LEU A 432 7.48 -27.33 1.84
CA LEU A 432 8.61 -26.39 1.78
C LEU A 432 8.69 -25.45 3.00
N ARG A 433 7.55 -25.14 3.64
CA ARG A 433 7.44 -24.18 4.77
C ARG A 433 8.44 -24.40 5.92
N ASP A 434 8.84 -25.64 6.18
CA ASP A 434 9.79 -25.97 7.26
C ASP A 434 11.28 -25.69 6.89
N ARG A 435 11.57 -25.27 5.65
CA ARG A 435 12.92 -25.31 5.07
C ARG A 435 13.32 -24.14 4.17
N TYR A 436 12.35 -23.49 3.54
CA TYR A 436 12.54 -22.45 2.53
C TYR A 436 11.67 -21.24 2.86
N ASP A 437 12.11 -20.05 2.46
CA ASP A 437 11.36 -18.81 2.73
C ASP A 437 10.13 -18.64 1.81
N ARG A 438 9.34 -17.59 2.09
CA ARG A 438 8.10 -17.29 1.36
C ARG A 438 8.36 -17.03 -0.13
N ASN A 439 9.48 -16.42 -0.48
CA ASN A 439 9.83 -16.08 -1.86
C ASN A 439 10.36 -17.28 -2.63
N GLU A 440 11.22 -18.10 -2.02
CA GLU A 440 11.63 -19.39 -2.57
C GLU A 440 10.43 -20.30 -2.84
N ILE A 441 9.47 -20.37 -1.91
CA ILE A 441 8.24 -21.16 -2.05
C ILE A 441 7.36 -20.67 -3.20
N ASN A 442 7.24 -19.35 -3.35
CA ASN A 442 6.40 -18.70 -4.36
C ASN A 442 7.19 -18.22 -5.59
N ALA A 443 8.38 -18.76 -5.84
CA ALA A 443 9.15 -18.46 -7.04
C ALA A 443 8.37 -18.83 -8.32
N ILE A 444 8.44 -18.00 -9.36
CA ILE A 444 7.80 -18.31 -10.67
C ILE A 444 8.23 -19.69 -11.18
N ALA A 445 9.49 -20.06 -10.96
CA ALA A 445 10.03 -21.37 -11.34
C ALA A 445 9.45 -22.57 -10.55
N ASN A 446 8.64 -22.35 -9.51
CA ASN A 446 7.83 -23.39 -8.84
C ASN A 446 6.39 -23.47 -9.40
N PHE A 447 5.98 -22.57 -10.30
CA PHE A 447 4.60 -22.54 -10.82
C PHE A 447 4.47 -23.28 -12.16
N CYS A 448 3.39 -24.04 -12.31
CA CYS A 448 2.90 -24.50 -13.61
C CYS A 448 1.39 -24.26 -13.72
N PHE A 449 0.82 -24.48 -14.91
CA PHE A 449 -0.61 -24.33 -15.14
C PHE A 449 -1.24 -25.69 -15.39
N LEU A 450 -2.36 -25.96 -14.71
CA LEU A 450 -3.12 -27.19 -14.84
C LEU A 450 -4.61 -26.87 -14.95
N THR A 451 -5.39 -27.82 -15.46
CA THR A 451 -6.85 -27.76 -15.31
C THR A 451 -7.23 -27.91 -13.84
N GLN A 452 -8.33 -27.29 -13.42
CA GLN A 452 -8.86 -27.47 -12.05
C GLN A 452 -9.06 -28.94 -11.68
N ALA A 453 -9.51 -29.80 -12.61
CA ALA A 453 -9.62 -31.25 -12.40
C ALA A 453 -8.28 -31.90 -12.03
N THR A 454 -7.23 -31.65 -12.81
CA THR A 454 -5.89 -32.21 -12.59
C THR A 454 -5.24 -31.64 -11.34
N ASN A 455 -5.41 -30.34 -11.06
CA ASN A 455 -4.90 -29.71 -9.84
C ASN A 455 -5.51 -30.34 -8.57
N LEU A 456 -6.81 -30.68 -8.60
CA LEU A 456 -7.49 -31.41 -7.53
C LEU A 456 -7.06 -32.89 -7.43
N GLU A 457 -6.77 -33.56 -8.56
CA GLU A 457 -6.27 -34.95 -8.61
C GLU A 457 -4.88 -35.08 -7.98
N ILE A 458 -3.98 -34.12 -8.22
CA ILE A 458 -2.61 -34.10 -7.66
C ILE A 458 -2.61 -33.60 -6.21
N GLY A 459 -3.36 -32.53 -5.91
CA GLY A 459 -3.47 -31.97 -4.57
C GLY A 459 -2.12 -31.54 -3.98
N LYS A 460 -1.76 -32.11 -2.82
CA LYS A 460 -0.54 -31.76 -2.04
C LYS A 460 0.55 -32.83 -2.10
N ARG A 461 0.56 -33.69 -3.12
CA ARG A 461 1.56 -34.77 -3.31
C ARG A 461 2.96 -34.23 -3.63
N ALA A 462 3.99 -34.98 -3.26
CA ALA A 462 5.37 -34.60 -3.59
C ALA A 462 5.69 -34.92 -5.07
N PRO A 463 6.48 -34.08 -5.78
CA PRO A 463 6.86 -34.32 -7.18
C PRO A 463 7.43 -35.72 -7.45
N GLU A 464 8.30 -36.20 -6.57
CA GLU A 464 8.86 -37.56 -6.61
C GLU A 464 7.81 -38.69 -6.65
N GLU A 465 6.59 -38.46 -6.15
CA GLU A 465 5.48 -39.42 -6.22
C GLU A 465 4.73 -39.34 -7.57
N TYR A 466 4.31 -38.14 -7.97
CA TYR A 466 3.35 -37.98 -9.08
C TYR A 466 4.00 -37.75 -10.44
N PHE A 467 5.24 -37.25 -10.51
CA PHE A 467 5.93 -37.00 -11.79
C PHE A 467 6.11 -38.28 -12.61
N ALA A 468 6.53 -39.38 -11.97
CA ALA A 468 6.67 -40.67 -12.63
C ALA A 468 5.32 -41.19 -13.17
N GLU A 469 4.21 -40.94 -12.46
CA GLU A 469 2.87 -41.34 -12.86
C GLU A 469 2.38 -40.54 -14.07
N VAL A 470 2.48 -39.19 -14.02
CA VAL A 470 1.96 -38.32 -15.10
C VAL A 470 2.79 -38.44 -16.37
N GLU A 471 4.11 -38.62 -16.27
CA GLU A 471 4.99 -38.83 -17.43
C GLU A 471 4.80 -40.23 -18.04
N ALA A 472 4.48 -41.25 -17.24
CA ALA A 472 4.11 -42.57 -17.75
C ALA A 472 2.71 -42.59 -18.40
N LYS A 473 1.76 -41.82 -17.86
CA LYS A 473 0.39 -41.65 -18.39
C LYS A 473 0.41 -40.84 -19.69
N ASN A 474 1.19 -39.76 -19.72
CA ASN A 474 1.26 -38.77 -20.79
C ASN A 474 2.73 -38.44 -21.11
N PRO A 475 3.42 -39.20 -21.99
CA PRO A 475 4.84 -38.97 -22.27
C PRO A 475 5.18 -37.56 -22.79
N GLY A 476 6.27 -37.00 -22.24
CA GLY A 476 6.79 -35.65 -22.46
C GLY A 476 5.96 -34.54 -21.81
N VAL A 477 5.03 -34.85 -20.90
CA VAL A 477 4.14 -33.82 -20.32
C VAL A 477 4.92 -32.89 -19.39
N LEU A 478 5.87 -33.42 -18.62
CA LEU A 478 6.78 -32.63 -17.77
C LEU A 478 7.63 -31.68 -18.62
N ALA A 479 8.25 -32.20 -19.68
CA ALA A 479 9.06 -31.41 -20.61
C ALA A 479 8.23 -30.29 -21.30
N SER A 480 6.94 -30.51 -21.57
CA SER A 480 6.06 -29.49 -22.15
C SER A 480 5.74 -28.31 -21.22
N GLN A 481 6.06 -28.41 -19.93
CA GLN A 481 5.96 -27.32 -18.95
C GLN A 481 7.33 -26.91 -18.36
N TRP A 482 8.41 -27.20 -19.10
CA TRP A 482 9.79 -26.87 -18.73
C TRP A 482 10.23 -27.46 -17.39
N ILE A 483 9.68 -28.63 -17.03
CA ILE A 483 10.08 -29.33 -15.80
C ILE A 483 11.31 -30.19 -16.09
N PRO A 484 12.42 -30.04 -15.33
CA PRO A 484 13.58 -30.90 -15.42
C PRO A 484 13.21 -32.38 -15.26
N THR A 485 13.60 -33.20 -16.24
CA THR A 485 13.23 -34.63 -16.30
C THR A 485 14.21 -35.56 -15.57
N ASP A 486 15.25 -35.03 -14.92
CA ASP A 486 16.13 -35.79 -14.04
C ASP A 486 15.44 -36.08 -12.69
N PRO A 487 15.16 -37.35 -12.35
CA PRO A 487 14.52 -37.70 -11.09
C PRO A 487 15.32 -37.30 -9.84
N ALA A 488 16.63 -37.08 -9.96
CA ALA A 488 17.45 -36.60 -8.85
C ALA A 488 17.12 -35.16 -8.40
N LEU A 489 16.32 -34.42 -9.17
CA LEU A 489 15.86 -33.06 -8.85
C LEU A 489 14.43 -33.02 -8.28
N TRP A 490 13.72 -34.15 -8.21
CA TRP A 490 12.29 -34.16 -7.82
C TRP A 490 12.06 -34.23 -6.30
N THR A 491 13.14 -34.22 -5.51
CA THR A 491 13.09 -34.32 -4.05
C THR A 491 13.19 -32.95 -3.38
N VAL A 492 12.57 -32.80 -2.20
CA VAL A 492 12.57 -31.53 -1.46
C VAL A 492 13.99 -31.07 -1.10
N ASP A 493 14.92 -31.99 -0.82
CA ASP A 493 16.33 -31.68 -0.52
C ASP A 493 17.07 -31.02 -1.70
N ARG A 494 16.55 -31.13 -2.93
CA ARG A 494 17.15 -30.64 -4.18
C ARG A 494 16.33 -29.51 -4.81
N TYR A 495 15.40 -28.92 -4.06
CA TYR A 495 14.50 -27.87 -4.55
C TYR A 495 15.21 -26.64 -5.17
N PRO A 496 16.31 -26.09 -4.60
CA PRO A 496 17.05 -24.99 -5.25
C PRO A 496 17.66 -25.38 -6.60
N ASP A 497 18.20 -26.60 -6.71
CA ASP A 497 18.77 -27.12 -7.97
C ASP A 497 17.67 -27.35 -9.02
N PHE A 498 16.48 -27.79 -8.58
CA PHE A 498 15.29 -27.90 -9.45
C PHE A 498 14.88 -26.53 -10.00
N LEU A 499 14.79 -25.51 -9.14
CA LEU A 499 14.46 -24.15 -9.57
C LEU A 499 15.49 -23.63 -10.58
N ALA A 500 16.79 -23.77 -10.29
CA ALA A 500 17.87 -23.35 -11.19
C ALA A 500 17.76 -24.01 -12.58
N ALA A 501 17.63 -25.35 -12.62
CA ALA A 501 17.47 -26.09 -13.88
C ALA A 501 16.18 -25.71 -14.63
N ARG A 502 15.08 -25.43 -13.92
CA ARG A 502 13.82 -24.98 -14.53
C ARG A 502 13.92 -23.56 -15.09
N ARG A 503 14.63 -22.65 -14.40
CA ARG A 503 14.88 -21.27 -14.87
C ARG A 503 15.68 -21.25 -16.17
N GLU A 504 16.65 -22.15 -16.36
CA GLU A 504 17.37 -22.32 -17.64
C GLU A 504 16.41 -22.69 -18.79
N LEU A 505 15.58 -23.72 -18.60
CA LEU A 505 14.62 -24.18 -19.60
C LEU A 505 13.57 -23.11 -19.95
N LEU A 506 13.09 -22.35 -18.95
CA LEU A 506 12.16 -21.24 -19.15
C LEU A 506 12.80 -20.07 -19.90
N ALA A 507 14.05 -19.71 -19.58
CA ALA A 507 14.78 -18.65 -20.27
C ALA A 507 15.06 -18.99 -21.75
N GLU A 508 15.46 -20.23 -22.05
CA GLU A 508 15.65 -20.70 -23.42
C GLU A 508 14.34 -20.61 -24.23
N ALA A 509 13.22 -21.04 -23.65
CA ALA A 509 11.91 -21.00 -24.30
C ALA A 509 11.39 -19.57 -24.52
N ALA A 510 11.58 -18.68 -23.54
CA ALA A 510 11.30 -17.25 -23.65
C ALA A 510 12.11 -16.60 -24.77
N GLN A 511 13.42 -16.83 -24.78
CA GLN A 511 14.33 -16.27 -25.79
C GLN A 511 13.98 -16.76 -27.20
N SER A 512 13.72 -18.07 -27.37
CA SER A 512 13.25 -18.65 -28.64
C SER A 512 11.97 -17.96 -29.15
N PHE A 513 10.96 -17.81 -28.30
CA PHE A 513 9.70 -17.18 -28.71
C PHE A 513 9.86 -15.70 -29.08
N LEU A 514 10.66 -14.97 -28.32
CA LEU A 514 10.89 -13.54 -28.56
C LEU A 514 11.73 -13.32 -29.84
N GLU A 515 12.67 -14.22 -30.17
CA GLU A 515 13.38 -14.20 -31.45
C GLU A 515 12.48 -14.57 -32.65
N GLU A 516 11.53 -15.48 -32.48
CA GLU A 516 10.48 -15.78 -33.47
C GLU A 516 9.64 -14.53 -33.78
N LEU A 517 9.16 -13.82 -32.74
CA LEU A 517 8.43 -12.57 -32.90
C LEU A 517 9.25 -11.47 -33.58
N ARG A 518 10.50 -11.27 -33.14
CA ARG A 518 11.42 -10.26 -33.71
C ARG A 518 11.71 -10.50 -35.19
N SER A 519 11.82 -11.76 -35.60
CA SER A 519 12.14 -12.16 -36.97
C SER A 519 10.91 -12.25 -37.89
N GLY A 520 9.69 -12.37 -37.34
CA GLY A 520 8.45 -12.53 -38.12
C GLY A 520 8.46 -13.82 -38.96
N SER A 521 9.08 -14.87 -38.42
CA SER A 521 9.44 -16.10 -39.15
C SER A 521 8.32 -17.14 -39.20
N GLN A 522 7.41 -17.17 -38.22
CA GLN A 522 6.10 -17.83 -38.34
C GLN A 522 5.05 -16.87 -38.91
N ARG A 523 4.19 -17.36 -39.81
CA ARG A 523 3.17 -16.52 -40.47
C ARG A 523 1.72 -17.01 -40.34
N ASP A 524 1.52 -18.30 -40.09
CA ASP A 524 0.21 -18.95 -40.12
C ASP A 524 0.06 -19.97 -38.96
N GLU A 525 -0.09 -19.47 -37.72
CA GLU A 525 -0.65 -20.27 -36.61
C GLU A 525 -2.11 -19.88 -36.38
N GLU A 526 -2.94 -20.82 -35.92
CA GLU A 526 -4.32 -20.52 -35.52
C GLU A 526 -4.34 -19.56 -34.32
N SER A 527 -5.23 -18.56 -34.36
CA SER A 527 -5.37 -17.60 -33.26
C SER A 527 -5.78 -18.32 -31.98
N LEU A 528 -5.02 -18.08 -30.91
CA LEU A 528 -5.40 -18.52 -29.57
C LEU A 528 -6.79 -18.00 -29.20
N GLN A 529 -7.55 -18.83 -28.49
CA GLN A 529 -8.88 -18.49 -27.97
C GLN A 529 -8.77 -18.12 -26.49
N PRO A 530 -9.58 -17.19 -25.96
CA PRO A 530 -9.55 -16.86 -24.54
C PRO A 530 -9.76 -18.09 -23.64
N LEU A 531 -9.09 -18.13 -22.49
CA LEU A 531 -9.27 -19.18 -21.48
C LEU A 531 -9.87 -18.61 -20.18
N ALA A 532 -10.85 -19.33 -19.64
CA ALA A 532 -11.33 -19.08 -18.29
C ALA A 532 -10.24 -19.49 -17.28
N VAL A 533 -9.74 -18.52 -16.53
CA VAL A 533 -8.81 -18.73 -15.42
C VAL A 533 -9.58 -18.53 -14.11
N THR A 534 -9.51 -19.52 -13.22
CA THR A 534 -10.13 -19.44 -11.90
C THR A 534 -9.06 -19.32 -10.83
N GLU A 535 -9.28 -18.44 -9.86
CA GLU A 535 -8.39 -18.35 -8.71
C GLU A 535 -8.50 -19.61 -7.85
N THR A 536 -7.37 -20.01 -7.27
CA THR A 536 -7.35 -20.95 -6.14
C THR A 536 -7.69 -20.19 -4.87
N GLU A 537 -8.50 -20.78 -3.99
CA GLU A 537 -8.83 -20.18 -2.69
C GLU A 537 -7.55 -19.86 -1.90
N PRO A 538 -7.49 -18.73 -1.17
CA PRO A 538 -6.32 -18.38 -0.37
C PRO A 538 -6.02 -19.44 0.71
N ASP A 539 -4.82 -20.03 0.66
CA ASP A 539 -4.33 -21.05 1.60
C ASP A 539 -3.33 -20.49 2.63
N ASP A 540 -3.35 -19.17 2.80
CA ASP A 540 -2.36 -18.33 3.46
C ASP A 540 -3.06 -17.18 4.22
N PRO A 541 -2.87 -17.02 5.56
CA PRO A 541 -3.44 -15.93 6.34
C PRO A 541 -3.07 -14.56 5.80
N ARG A 542 -1.84 -14.38 5.28
CA ARG A 542 -1.35 -13.09 4.81
C ARG A 542 -2.17 -12.60 3.61
N THR A 543 -2.53 -13.48 2.67
CA THR A 543 -3.43 -13.15 1.55
C THR A 543 -4.84 -12.76 2.03
N LEU A 544 -5.41 -13.48 3.00
CA LEU A 544 -6.72 -13.12 3.57
C LEU A 544 -6.68 -11.80 4.34
N GLN A 545 -5.56 -11.53 5.03
CA GLN A 545 -5.33 -10.30 5.76
C GLN A 545 -5.31 -9.09 4.81
N ILE A 546 -4.58 -9.17 3.70
CA ILE A 546 -4.55 -8.13 2.66
C ILE A 546 -5.94 -7.95 2.05
N GLN A 547 -6.65 -9.03 1.72
CA GLN A 547 -8.02 -8.95 1.17
C GLN A 547 -9.01 -8.30 2.15
N ALA A 548 -8.92 -8.63 3.44
CA ALA A 548 -9.76 -8.06 4.48
C ALA A 548 -9.45 -6.56 4.71
N MET A 549 -8.16 -6.19 4.74
CA MET A 549 -7.72 -4.80 4.80
C MET A 549 -8.21 -4.00 3.59
N ILE A 550 -8.11 -4.52 2.37
CA ILE A 550 -8.62 -3.84 1.16
C ILE A 550 -10.14 -3.64 1.26
N ALA A 551 -10.87 -4.66 1.71
CA ALA A 551 -12.31 -4.54 1.94
C ALA A 551 -12.65 -3.51 3.02
N GLU A 552 -11.86 -3.41 4.09
CA GLU A 552 -12.00 -2.41 5.15
C GLU A 552 -11.71 -0.98 4.66
N LEU A 553 -10.62 -0.78 3.92
CA LEU A 553 -10.26 0.51 3.32
C LEU A 553 -11.31 0.95 2.28
N ARG A 554 -11.83 0.03 1.46
CA ARG A 554 -12.95 0.31 0.55
C ARG A 554 -14.22 0.65 1.31
N ASP A 555 -14.58 -0.10 2.36
CA ASP A 555 -15.73 0.22 3.21
C ASP A 555 -15.58 1.61 3.86
N LEU A 556 -14.37 2.12 4.08
CA LEU A 556 -14.10 3.50 4.53
C LEU A 556 -14.15 4.55 3.40
N GLY A 557 -14.13 4.14 2.13
CA GLY A 557 -14.17 5.00 0.95
C GLY A 557 -12.80 5.37 0.37
N PHE A 558 -11.76 4.57 0.63
CA PHE A 558 -10.45 4.69 -0.02
C PHE A 558 -10.42 3.94 -1.37
N ALA A 559 -9.42 4.24 -2.21
CA ALA A 559 -9.22 3.58 -3.50
C ALA A 559 -8.82 2.10 -3.31
N GLU A 560 -9.12 1.25 -4.30
CA GLU A 560 -8.60 -0.13 -4.35
C GLU A 560 -7.15 -0.11 -4.88
N PRO A 561 -6.22 -0.89 -4.28
CA PRO A 561 -4.83 -0.99 -4.74
C PRO A 561 -4.64 -1.93 -5.93
N GLU A 562 -3.50 -1.78 -6.60
CA GLU A 562 -2.86 -2.86 -7.34
C GLU A 562 -2.24 -3.84 -6.32
N VAL A 563 -2.52 -5.14 -6.41
CA VAL A 563 -2.03 -6.16 -5.45
C VAL A 563 -0.98 -7.06 -6.09
N ASP A 564 -0.06 -7.61 -5.28
CA ASP A 564 1.14 -8.32 -5.74
C ASP A 564 1.82 -7.50 -6.87
N THR A 565 2.48 -6.39 -6.54
CA THR A 565 3.00 -5.45 -7.58
C THR A 565 4.50 -5.19 -7.43
N GLU A 566 5.26 -5.57 -8.46
CA GLU A 566 6.70 -5.30 -8.55
C GLU A 566 6.98 -3.80 -8.72
N ILE A 567 7.56 -3.17 -7.71
CA ILE A 567 7.98 -1.76 -7.74
C ILE A 567 9.43 -1.69 -8.23
N THR A 568 9.69 -0.82 -9.22
CA THR A 568 11.02 -0.69 -9.85
C THR A 568 11.49 0.75 -9.89
N ASP A 569 12.80 0.97 -9.79
CA ASP A 569 13.40 2.28 -9.93
C ASP A 569 13.13 2.87 -11.33
N PRO A 570 12.51 4.07 -11.43
CA PRO A 570 12.07 4.64 -12.71
C PRO A 570 13.18 4.89 -13.73
N THR A 571 14.44 4.98 -13.30
CA THR A 571 15.58 5.37 -14.15
C THR A 571 16.35 4.15 -14.64
N SER A 572 16.52 3.14 -13.80
CA SER A 572 17.34 1.95 -14.04
C SER A 572 16.52 0.69 -14.34
N GLY A 573 15.24 0.64 -13.98
CA GLY A 573 14.40 -0.57 -14.07
C GLY A 573 14.83 -1.69 -13.10
N ARG A 574 15.66 -1.36 -12.09
CA ARG A 574 16.04 -2.25 -10.99
C ARG A 574 14.84 -2.48 -10.08
N PHE A 575 14.65 -3.72 -9.63
CA PHE A 575 13.71 -4.09 -8.57
C PHE A 575 13.96 -3.26 -7.29
N LEU A 576 12.88 -2.82 -6.64
CA LEU A 576 12.90 -2.12 -5.35
C LEU A 576 12.02 -2.79 -4.28
N SER A 577 10.89 -3.38 -4.64
CA SER A 577 9.89 -3.94 -3.71
C SER A 577 8.97 -4.93 -4.42
N MET A 578 8.36 -5.84 -3.66
CA MET A 578 7.23 -6.65 -4.10
C MET A 578 6.01 -6.26 -3.25
N ALA A 579 5.38 -5.14 -3.60
CA ALA A 579 4.30 -4.59 -2.79
C ALA A 579 3.09 -5.53 -2.75
N GLU A 580 2.69 -6.00 -1.57
CA GLU A 580 1.41 -6.70 -1.38
C GLU A 580 0.21 -5.86 -1.85
N ALA A 581 0.28 -4.55 -1.63
CA ALA A 581 -0.71 -3.59 -2.09
C ALA A 581 -0.06 -2.24 -2.41
N PHE A 582 -0.37 -1.70 -3.58
CA PHE A 582 0.18 -0.46 -4.10
C PHE A 582 -0.92 0.48 -4.58
N TRP A 583 -0.89 1.73 -4.08
CA TRP A 583 -1.77 2.82 -4.49
C TRP A 583 -0.97 3.88 -5.26
N PRO A 584 -0.89 3.81 -6.61
CA PRO A 584 -0.07 4.73 -7.40
C PRO A 584 -0.50 6.21 -7.29
N ASP A 585 -1.79 6.48 -7.06
CA ASP A 585 -2.35 7.83 -6.88
C ASP A 585 -2.50 8.23 -5.40
N GLY A 586 -1.98 7.42 -4.47
CA GLY A 586 -2.26 7.49 -3.03
C GLY A 586 -3.60 6.83 -2.64
N LEU A 587 -3.85 6.70 -1.32
CA LEU A 587 -5.05 6.04 -0.79
C LEU A 587 -6.38 6.68 -1.23
N GLN A 588 -6.35 7.94 -1.68
CA GLN A 588 -7.47 8.64 -2.30
C GLN A 588 -7.01 9.20 -3.65
N HIS A 589 -7.70 8.89 -4.75
CA HIS A 589 -7.27 9.31 -6.08
C HIS A 589 -7.00 10.82 -6.18
N GLY A 590 -5.74 11.17 -6.48
CA GLY A 590 -5.30 12.55 -6.63
C GLY A 590 -5.05 13.30 -5.31
N VAL A 591 -4.96 12.59 -4.18
CA VAL A 591 -4.72 13.17 -2.84
C VAL A 591 -3.68 12.35 -2.08
N GLY A 592 -2.54 12.98 -1.79
CA GLY A 592 -1.43 12.39 -1.07
C GLY A 592 -0.35 11.82 -1.99
N ASP A 593 0.63 11.20 -1.37
CA ASP A 593 1.74 10.53 -2.04
C ASP A 593 1.39 9.06 -2.35
N PRO A 594 2.02 8.40 -3.34
CA PRO A 594 1.79 6.99 -3.64
C PRO A 594 2.07 6.12 -2.41
N VAL A 595 1.21 5.14 -2.12
CA VAL A 595 1.31 4.30 -0.91
C VAL A 595 1.68 2.86 -1.26
N ILE A 596 2.63 2.28 -0.53
CA ILE A 596 3.07 0.89 -0.65
C ILE A 596 2.81 0.18 0.68
N LEU A 597 2.24 -1.01 0.63
CA LEU A 597 2.34 -2.03 1.67
C LEU A 597 3.40 -3.06 1.23
N GLU A 598 4.41 -3.26 2.07
CA GLU A 598 5.55 -4.16 1.83
C GLU A 598 5.82 -4.97 3.09
N LEU A 599 5.29 -6.19 3.16
CA LEU A 599 5.31 -7.03 4.36
C LEU A 599 6.64 -7.80 4.54
N ASP A 600 7.52 -7.81 3.54
CA ASP A 600 8.85 -8.43 3.62
C ASP A 600 9.97 -7.36 3.49
N PRO A 601 10.07 -6.40 4.45
CA PRO A 601 10.89 -5.19 4.33
C PRO A 601 12.40 -5.42 4.22
N ASP A 602 12.91 -6.59 4.65
CA ASP A 602 14.32 -6.96 4.51
C ASP A 602 14.72 -7.25 3.04
N GLU A 603 13.73 -7.46 2.17
CA GLU A 603 13.92 -7.70 0.72
C GLU A 603 13.70 -6.43 -0.12
N ALA A 604 13.30 -5.32 0.51
CA ALA A 604 12.92 -4.07 -0.13
C ALA A 604 13.95 -2.94 0.05
N ASP A 605 14.15 -2.15 -0.99
CA ASP A 605 14.98 -0.94 -0.96
C ASP A 605 14.15 0.26 -0.44
N LEU A 606 13.74 0.17 0.83
CA LEU A 606 12.95 1.18 1.52
C LEU A 606 13.55 2.61 1.39
N PRO A 607 14.88 2.84 1.53
CA PRO A 607 15.45 4.17 1.38
C PRO A 607 15.24 4.75 -0.02
N ARG A 608 15.33 3.92 -1.07
CA ARG A 608 15.10 4.38 -2.45
C ARG A 608 13.61 4.63 -2.72
N LEU A 609 12.72 3.84 -2.13
CA LEU A 609 11.27 4.09 -2.20
C LEU A 609 10.91 5.43 -1.53
N GLU A 610 11.44 5.71 -0.34
CA GLU A 610 11.25 7.01 0.33
C GLU A 610 11.83 8.18 -0.48
N GLU A 611 13.01 8.03 -1.09
CA GLU A 611 13.63 9.06 -1.94
C GLU A 611 12.78 9.37 -3.20
N LEU A 612 12.13 8.36 -3.76
CA LEU A 612 11.20 8.48 -4.89
C LEU A 612 9.82 9.04 -4.48
N GLY A 613 9.59 9.28 -3.18
CA GLY A 613 8.36 9.84 -2.64
C GLY A 613 7.25 8.82 -2.37
N TYR A 614 7.56 7.53 -2.36
CA TYR A 614 6.59 6.52 -1.91
C TYR A 614 6.46 6.54 -0.39
N LYS A 615 5.22 6.42 0.10
CA LYS A 615 4.92 6.22 1.51
C LYS A 615 4.76 4.73 1.80
N VAL A 616 5.78 4.14 2.40
CA VAL A 616 5.83 2.69 2.65
C VAL A 616 5.29 2.35 4.05
N PHE A 617 4.51 1.28 4.14
CA PHE A 617 4.05 0.64 5.37
C PHE A 617 4.49 -0.82 5.37
N THR A 618 5.06 -1.27 6.48
CA THR A 618 5.63 -2.63 6.58
C THR A 618 4.77 -3.62 7.38
N SER A 619 3.50 -3.27 7.61
CA SER A 619 2.53 -4.08 8.33
C SER A 619 1.11 -3.59 8.02
N VAL A 620 0.13 -4.50 8.05
CA VAL A 620 -1.28 -4.13 7.82
C VAL A 620 -1.81 -3.31 8.99
N ASP A 621 -1.44 -3.66 10.23
CA ASP A 621 -1.77 -2.87 11.42
C ASP A 621 -1.22 -1.44 11.32
N ALA A 622 -0.02 -1.24 10.75
CA ALA A 622 0.59 0.08 10.58
C ALA A 622 -0.15 0.96 9.55
N LEU A 623 -0.58 0.38 8.43
CA LEU A 623 -1.38 1.09 7.42
C LEU A 623 -2.78 1.43 7.94
N LEU A 624 -3.48 0.47 8.55
CA LEU A 624 -4.79 0.71 9.17
C LEU A 624 -4.68 1.68 10.35
N GLY A 625 -3.61 1.62 11.14
CA GLY A 625 -3.31 2.59 12.20
C GLY A 625 -3.09 4.00 11.67
N PHE A 626 -2.35 4.16 10.57
CA PHE A 626 -2.19 5.46 9.90
C PHE A 626 -3.52 6.01 9.40
N VAL A 627 -4.35 5.18 8.77
CA VAL A 627 -5.70 5.56 8.30
C VAL A 627 -6.57 5.95 9.48
N ASN A 628 -6.58 5.19 10.57
CA ASN A 628 -7.35 5.53 11.76
C ASN A 628 -6.87 6.82 12.44
N ASN A 629 -5.57 7.06 12.55
CA ASN A 629 -5.02 8.32 13.09
C ASN A 629 -5.37 9.53 12.20
N PHE A 630 -5.35 9.35 10.87
CA PHE A 630 -5.83 10.35 9.92
C PHE A 630 -7.32 10.65 10.14
N ASN A 631 -8.11 9.62 10.42
CA ASN A 631 -9.54 9.72 10.73
C ASN A 631 -9.79 10.38 12.10
N GLU A 632 -8.99 10.11 13.13
CA GLU A 632 -9.11 10.73 14.46
C GLU A 632 -8.74 12.21 14.46
N ALA A 633 -7.66 12.59 13.76
CA ALA A 633 -7.31 13.98 13.52
C ALA A 633 -8.42 14.73 12.74
N ALA A 634 -9.01 14.08 11.73
CA ALA A 634 -10.18 14.58 11.01
C ALA A 634 -11.47 14.56 11.86
N ALA A 635 -11.57 13.68 12.86
CA ALA A 635 -12.68 13.58 13.81
C ALA A 635 -12.59 14.66 14.92
N GLY A 636 -11.41 15.22 15.18
CA GLY A 636 -11.21 16.25 16.19
C GLY A 636 -11.48 15.74 17.61
N VAL A 637 -11.14 14.48 17.86
CA VAL A 637 -11.18 13.84 19.19
C VAL A 637 -10.00 14.41 20.00
N PRO A 638 -10.20 14.94 21.21
CA PRO A 638 -9.09 15.29 22.09
C PRO A 638 -8.31 14.03 22.49
N GLU A 639 -6.99 14.11 22.61
CA GLU A 639 -6.21 13.04 23.25
C GLU A 639 -6.80 12.73 24.63
N SER A 640 -7.16 11.45 24.85
CA SER A 640 -7.58 10.86 26.12
C SER A 640 -8.61 11.66 26.94
N THR A 641 -9.89 11.33 26.78
CA THR A 641 -10.74 11.12 27.97
C THR A 641 -10.43 9.74 28.52
N GLU A 642 -10.01 9.66 29.79
CA GLU A 642 -9.89 8.37 30.49
C GLU A 642 -11.24 7.64 30.48
N PRO A 643 -11.28 6.29 30.36
CA PRO A 643 -12.53 5.55 30.42
C PRO A 643 -13.16 5.70 31.81
N GLU A 644 -14.34 6.34 31.88
CA GLU A 644 -15.12 6.45 33.11
C GLU A 644 -15.63 5.05 33.51
N GLU A 645 -15.38 4.63 34.75
CA GLU A 645 -15.65 3.27 35.23
C GLU A 645 -17.16 2.93 35.23
N LEU A 646 -17.64 2.25 34.18
CA LEU A 646 -18.91 1.52 34.22
C LEU A 646 -18.69 0.10 34.77
N LEU A 647 -18.48 0.03 36.08
CA LEU A 647 -18.55 -1.22 36.84
C LEU A 647 -20.02 -1.54 37.18
N GLU A 648 -20.67 -2.35 36.35
CA GLU A 648 -21.84 -3.12 36.79
C GLU A 648 -21.41 -4.39 37.55
N ASP A 649 -22.15 -4.71 38.61
CA ASP A 649 -21.79 -5.71 39.62
C ASP A 649 -21.94 -7.15 39.10
N VAL A 650 -20.85 -7.71 38.57
CA VAL A 650 -20.75 -9.13 38.19
C VAL A 650 -19.79 -9.84 39.15
N GLY A 651 -20.30 -10.86 39.85
CA GLY A 651 -19.72 -11.34 41.10
C GLY A 651 -18.29 -11.92 41.08
N ASP A 652 -17.73 -11.96 42.30
CA ASP A 652 -16.41 -12.36 42.85
C ASP A 652 -15.51 -13.40 42.12
N ASN A 653 -15.99 -14.10 41.09
CA ASN A 653 -15.19 -15.04 40.29
C ASN A 653 -14.65 -14.44 38.98
N THR A 654 -15.30 -13.43 38.39
CA THR A 654 -14.95 -12.93 37.05
C THR A 654 -13.58 -12.23 37.04
N THR A 655 -13.31 -11.37 38.02
CA THR A 655 -12.05 -10.63 38.18
C THR A 655 -10.84 -11.54 38.39
N ALA A 656 -11.01 -12.72 38.99
CA ALA A 656 -9.94 -13.71 39.11
C ALA A 656 -9.59 -14.34 37.76
N LEU A 657 -10.61 -14.71 36.97
CA LEU A 657 -10.45 -15.34 35.66
C LEU A 657 -9.85 -14.37 34.63
N GLU A 658 -10.25 -13.09 34.66
CA GLU A 658 -9.65 -12.03 33.84
C GLU A 658 -8.19 -11.75 34.21
N SER A 659 -7.84 -11.81 35.49
CA SER A 659 -6.46 -11.68 35.95
C SER A 659 -5.59 -12.85 35.47
N GLU A 660 -6.12 -14.08 35.54
CA GLU A 660 -5.47 -15.28 35.02
C GLU A 660 -5.29 -15.19 33.49
N PHE A 661 -6.33 -14.83 32.74
CA PHE A 661 -6.27 -14.59 31.29
C PHE A 661 -5.22 -13.52 30.94
N GLY A 662 -5.19 -12.40 31.68
CA GLY A 662 -4.19 -11.35 31.51
C GLY A 662 -2.75 -11.81 31.79
N SER A 663 -2.56 -12.76 32.72
CA SER A 663 -1.26 -13.40 32.95
C SER A 663 -0.88 -14.37 31.82
N ARG A 664 -1.85 -15.14 31.32
CA ARG A 664 -1.66 -16.11 30.22
C ARG A 664 -1.37 -15.43 28.88
N ILE A 665 -1.98 -14.28 28.59
CA ILE A 665 -1.63 -13.45 27.42
C ILE A 665 -0.15 -13.00 27.47
N ARG A 666 0.35 -12.61 28.64
CA ARG A 666 1.77 -12.23 28.80
C ARG A 666 2.70 -13.43 28.65
N GLU A 667 2.34 -14.58 29.22
CA GLU A 667 3.10 -15.83 29.04
C GLU A 667 3.15 -16.26 27.56
N LEU A 668 2.01 -16.19 26.86
CA LEU A 668 1.87 -16.50 25.44
C LEU A 668 2.76 -15.60 24.58
N TYR A 669 2.84 -14.31 24.88
CA TYR A 669 3.80 -13.38 24.26
C TYR A 669 5.27 -13.75 24.57
N ASP A 670 5.63 -14.01 25.82
CA ASP A 670 6.99 -14.43 26.20
C ASP A 670 7.38 -15.76 25.52
N ARG A 671 6.40 -16.63 25.24
CA ARG A 671 6.59 -17.86 24.46
C ARG A 671 6.70 -17.57 22.97
N ALA A 672 5.87 -16.70 22.39
CA ALA A 672 5.97 -16.28 20.99
C ALA A 672 7.39 -15.78 20.67
N ARG A 673 7.96 -14.99 21.58
CA ARG A 673 9.32 -14.49 21.39
C ARG A 673 10.42 -15.50 21.68
N ARG A 674 10.32 -16.31 22.74
CA ARG A 674 11.36 -17.32 23.08
C ARG A 674 11.35 -18.54 22.17
N GLU A 675 10.20 -18.90 21.62
CA GLU A 675 9.97 -20.17 20.94
C GLU A 675 9.70 -20.00 19.43
N ALA A 676 9.27 -18.82 18.97
CA ALA A 676 9.08 -18.50 17.55
C ALA A 676 9.92 -17.29 17.07
N GLY A 677 10.57 -16.56 17.98
CA GLY A 677 11.32 -15.34 17.63
C GLY A 677 10.45 -14.11 17.33
N TYR A 678 9.12 -14.23 17.41
CA TYR A 678 8.18 -13.15 17.09
C TYR A 678 8.17 -12.05 18.17
N ASN A 679 8.22 -10.79 17.74
CA ASN A 679 8.50 -9.62 18.57
C ASN A 679 7.28 -8.67 18.51
N ALA A 680 6.29 -8.94 19.37
CA ALA A 680 4.91 -8.48 19.21
C ALA A 680 4.66 -7.01 19.63
N THR A 681 5.48 -6.06 19.16
CA THR A 681 5.54 -4.69 19.68
C THR A 681 4.18 -3.96 19.65
N HIS A 682 3.42 -4.11 18.55
CA HIS A 682 2.10 -3.50 18.43
C HIS A 682 1.07 -4.14 19.39
N PHE A 683 1.08 -5.46 19.53
CA PHE A 683 0.23 -6.19 20.48
C PHE A 683 0.51 -5.80 21.93
N ILE A 684 1.77 -5.62 22.31
CA ILE A 684 2.15 -5.12 23.65
C ILE A 684 1.54 -3.73 23.89
N SER A 685 1.63 -2.82 22.91
CA SER A 685 1.06 -1.48 23.00
C SER A 685 -0.47 -1.54 23.19
N MET A 686 -1.18 -2.41 22.45
CA MET A 686 -2.61 -2.62 22.67
C MET A 686 -2.92 -3.18 24.08
N VAL A 687 -2.22 -4.22 24.52
CA VAL A 687 -2.42 -4.79 25.87
C VAL A 687 -2.12 -3.78 26.98
N ALA A 688 -1.16 -2.88 26.78
CA ALA A 688 -0.86 -1.80 27.72
C ALA A 688 -1.93 -0.69 27.73
N ASN A 689 -2.46 -0.31 26.56
CA ASN A 689 -3.37 0.82 26.42
C ASN A 689 -4.84 0.50 26.74
N ILE A 690 -5.33 -0.69 26.34
CA ILE A 690 -6.74 -1.10 26.52
C ILE A 690 -6.92 -2.37 27.37
N GLY A 691 -5.83 -3.00 27.82
CA GLY A 691 -5.89 -4.21 28.64
C GLY A 691 -6.01 -5.51 27.83
N PRO A 692 -5.67 -6.67 28.44
CA PRO A 692 -5.53 -7.95 27.74
C PRO A 692 -6.86 -8.51 27.22
N LEU A 693 -7.94 -8.46 28.01
CA LEU A 693 -9.26 -8.96 27.58
C LEU A 693 -9.83 -8.13 26.42
N ALA A 694 -9.84 -6.80 26.56
CA ALA A 694 -10.32 -5.93 25.50
C ALA A 694 -9.46 -6.02 24.23
N THR A 695 -8.14 -6.23 24.35
CA THR A 695 -7.28 -6.52 23.20
C THR A 695 -7.71 -7.81 22.50
N ALA A 696 -7.94 -8.90 23.24
CA ALA A 696 -8.40 -10.16 22.64
C ALA A 696 -9.75 -10.00 21.92
N LYS A 697 -10.73 -9.32 22.54
CA LYS A 697 -12.03 -9.02 21.92
C LYS A 697 -11.88 -8.15 20.67
N LYS A 698 -11.01 -7.12 20.70
CA LYS A 698 -10.71 -6.26 19.53
C LYS A 698 -10.16 -7.07 18.34
N LEU A 699 -9.26 -8.03 18.59
CA LEU A 699 -8.68 -8.87 17.54
C LEU A 699 -9.69 -9.87 16.94
N LEU A 700 -10.64 -10.37 17.74
CA LEU A 700 -11.72 -11.24 17.27
C LEU A 700 -12.84 -10.46 16.55
N ALA A 701 -13.10 -9.22 16.97
CA ALA A 701 -14.05 -8.32 16.34
C ALA A 701 -13.58 -7.78 14.98
N SER A 702 -12.25 -7.68 14.78
CA SER A 702 -11.65 -7.33 13.49
C SER A 702 -12.05 -8.33 12.40
N ARG A 703 -12.44 -7.86 11.21
CA ARG A 703 -12.55 -8.71 10.02
C ARG A 703 -11.17 -9.16 9.53
N THR A 704 -10.20 -8.27 9.68
CA THR A 704 -8.81 -8.45 9.25
C THR A 704 -8.07 -9.32 10.27
N ILE A 705 -7.45 -10.41 9.79
CA ILE A 705 -6.54 -11.24 10.60
C ILE A 705 -5.39 -10.35 11.09
N SER A 706 -4.95 -10.51 12.35
CA SER A 706 -3.87 -9.66 12.88
C SER A 706 -2.49 -10.06 12.34
N ASP A 707 -1.58 -9.09 12.22
CA ASP A 707 -0.18 -9.34 11.81
C ASP A 707 0.45 -10.46 12.67
N GLY A 708 0.16 -10.45 13.98
CA GLY A 708 0.65 -11.48 14.91
C GLY A 708 0.09 -12.88 14.71
N PHE A 709 -1.12 -13.03 14.15
CA PHE A 709 -1.65 -14.34 13.77
C PHE A 709 -0.94 -14.88 12.53
N SER A 710 -0.80 -14.05 11.49
CA SER A 710 -0.08 -14.39 10.26
C SER A 710 1.36 -14.81 10.55
N GLU A 711 2.10 -13.98 11.27
CA GLU A 711 3.49 -14.21 11.66
C GLU A 711 3.70 -15.51 12.46
N LEU A 712 2.79 -15.81 13.40
CA LEU A 712 2.86 -17.03 14.20
C LEU A 712 2.46 -18.29 13.43
N TRP A 713 1.55 -18.19 12.47
CA TRP A 713 1.23 -19.29 11.57
C TRP A 713 2.40 -19.62 10.63
N GLU A 714 3.06 -18.61 10.05
CA GLU A 714 4.24 -18.79 9.19
C GLU A 714 5.38 -19.51 9.94
N ARG A 715 5.54 -19.22 11.23
CA ARG A 715 6.52 -19.87 12.12
C ARG A 715 6.07 -21.25 12.64
N GLY A 716 4.93 -21.78 12.18
CA GLY A 716 4.37 -23.06 12.62
C GLY A 716 3.86 -23.07 14.07
N ARG A 717 3.65 -21.90 14.67
CA ARG A 717 3.32 -21.69 16.10
C ARG A 717 1.95 -21.06 16.30
N ILE A 718 0.95 -21.53 15.56
CA ILE A 718 -0.46 -21.11 15.70
C ILE A 718 -1.03 -21.40 17.11
N ASP A 719 -0.41 -22.31 17.88
CA ASP A 719 -0.70 -22.56 19.31
C ASP A 719 -0.37 -21.36 20.24
N LEU A 720 0.35 -20.37 19.73
CA LEU A 720 0.70 -19.13 20.43
C LEU A 720 -0.16 -17.93 20.00
N THR A 721 -1.23 -18.15 19.23
CA THR A 721 -2.16 -17.08 18.84
C THR A 721 -3.18 -16.77 19.94
N VAL A 722 -3.74 -15.57 19.91
CA VAL A 722 -4.80 -15.16 20.85
C VAL A 722 -6.04 -16.05 20.66
N GLU A 723 -6.38 -16.37 19.41
CA GLU A 723 -7.44 -17.32 19.04
C GLU A 723 -7.26 -18.67 19.74
N ALA A 724 -6.04 -19.23 19.77
CA ALA A 724 -5.76 -20.51 20.42
C ALA A 724 -5.94 -20.46 21.94
N LEU A 725 -5.59 -19.34 22.59
CA LEU A 725 -5.80 -19.13 24.03
C LEU A 725 -7.27 -18.90 24.39
N VAL A 726 -8.01 -18.18 23.54
CA VAL A 726 -9.44 -17.86 23.74
C VAL A 726 -10.33 -19.11 23.76
N ILE A 727 -9.97 -20.14 22.99
CA ILE A 727 -10.68 -21.42 22.97
C ILE A 727 -10.20 -22.43 24.03
N GLU A 728 -9.30 -22.05 24.94
CA GLU A 728 -8.99 -22.92 26.10
C GLU A 728 -10.24 -22.99 27.01
N PRO A 729 -10.69 -24.19 27.45
CA PRO A 729 -11.91 -24.34 28.27
C PRO A 729 -11.94 -23.53 29.58
N THR A 730 -10.78 -23.06 30.04
CA THR A 730 -10.64 -22.15 31.19
C THR A 730 -11.15 -20.73 30.89
N PHE A 731 -11.06 -20.27 29.64
CA PHE A 731 -11.32 -18.88 29.26
C PHE A 731 -12.54 -18.70 28.36
N GLU A 732 -13.15 -19.78 27.84
CA GLU A 732 -14.34 -19.70 26.98
C GLU A 732 -15.46 -18.84 27.58
N THR A 733 -15.64 -18.82 28.90
CA THR A 733 -16.66 -18.02 29.60
C THR A 733 -16.43 -16.51 29.60
N LEU A 734 -15.25 -16.02 29.16
CA LEU A 734 -14.97 -14.59 29.01
C LEU A 734 -15.46 -14.03 27.66
N PHE A 735 -15.86 -14.91 26.73
CA PHE A 735 -16.17 -14.60 25.34
C PHE A 735 -17.58 -15.07 24.96
N THR A 736 -18.16 -14.44 23.95
CA THR A 736 -19.45 -14.81 23.37
C THR A 736 -19.31 -16.02 22.44
N ASP A 737 -20.41 -16.75 22.20
CA ASP A 737 -20.43 -17.86 21.23
C ASP A 737 -19.92 -17.42 19.84
N THR A 738 -20.25 -16.19 19.42
CA THR A 738 -19.79 -15.58 18.16
C THR A 738 -18.28 -15.37 18.13
N GLU A 739 -17.68 -14.84 19.20
CA GLU A 739 -16.22 -14.65 19.32
C GLU A 739 -15.49 -15.99 19.32
N LEU A 740 -16.04 -17.00 20.01
CA LEU A 740 -15.51 -18.37 20.01
C LEU A 740 -15.65 -19.05 18.64
N GLU A 741 -16.73 -18.80 17.91
CA GLU A 741 -16.91 -19.32 16.55
C GLU A 741 -15.92 -18.68 15.58
N VAL A 742 -15.65 -17.37 15.66
CA VAL A 742 -14.59 -16.70 14.88
C VAL A 742 -13.21 -17.29 15.19
N ALA A 743 -12.86 -17.46 16.47
CA ALA A 743 -11.58 -18.05 16.88
C ALA A 743 -11.43 -19.49 16.34
N ARG A 744 -12.46 -20.33 16.53
CA ARG A 744 -12.48 -21.72 16.02
C ARG A 744 -12.43 -21.77 14.50
N HIS A 745 -13.10 -20.85 13.79
CA HIS A 745 -13.07 -20.77 12.33
C HIS A 745 -11.67 -20.45 11.82
N ARG A 746 -11.02 -19.38 12.31
CA ARG A 746 -9.62 -19.04 11.96
C ARG A 746 -8.68 -20.22 12.19
N LEU A 747 -8.73 -20.83 13.38
CA LEU A 747 -7.88 -21.96 13.73
C LEU A 747 -8.09 -23.18 12.82
N THR A 748 -9.34 -23.58 12.56
CA THR A 748 -9.64 -24.75 11.72
C THR A 748 -9.35 -24.51 10.25
N GLN A 749 -9.58 -23.30 9.73
CA GLN A 749 -9.20 -22.89 8.38
C GLN A 749 -7.70 -23.09 8.12
N PHE A 750 -6.87 -22.80 9.13
CA PHE A 750 -5.41 -22.94 9.05
C PHE A 750 -4.87 -24.27 9.61
N GLY A 751 -5.73 -25.27 9.79
CA GLY A 751 -5.34 -26.66 10.10
C GLY A 751 -5.06 -26.95 11.58
N TYR A 752 -5.32 -26.00 12.49
CA TYR A 752 -5.21 -26.24 13.92
C TYR A 752 -6.44 -27.00 14.43
N THR A 753 -6.21 -28.14 15.07
CA THR A 753 -7.25 -28.93 15.75
C THR A 753 -6.99 -28.96 17.25
N ALA A 754 -7.87 -28.33 18.01
CA ALA A 754 -7.77 -28.25 19.46
C ALA A 754 -7.96 -29.64 20.10
N ASN A 755 -6.85 -30.31 20.41
CA ASN A 755 -6.86 -31.65 20.96
C ASN A 755 -6.82 -31.61 22.50
N THR A 756 -7.94 -31.97 23.13
CA THR A 756 -8.12 -31.99 24.60
C THR A 756 -7.40 -33.16 25.27
N SER A 757 -6.07 -33.24 25.15
CA SER A 757 -5.25 -34.14 25.97
C SER A 757 -3.82 -33.63 26.16
N VAL A 758 -3.46 -33.33 27.41
CA VAL A 758 -2.09 -32.95 27.82
C VAL A 758 -1.18 -34.19 27.82
N PRO A 759 -0.10 -34.25 27.02
CA PRO A 759 0.89 -35.31 27.14
C PRO A 759 1.88 -34.99 28.27
N LYS A 760 2.03 -35.92 29.22
CA LYS A 760 3.05 -35.82 30.28
C LYS A 760 4.45 -35.97 29.70
N THR A 761 5.38 -35.17 30.21
CA THR A 761 6.79 -35.17 29.80
C THR A 761 7.55 -36.42 30.29
N SER A 762 8.53 -36.87 29.48
CA SER A 762 9.69 -37.63 29.92
C SER A 762 10.85 -37.39 28.95
N PRO A 763 12.12 -37.41 29.41
CA PRO A 763 13.16 -36.60 28.77
C PRO A 763 13.96 -37.34 27.70
N SER A 764 14.28 -36.64 26.61
CA SER A 764 15.39 -36.97 25.73
C SER A 764 16.37 -35.80 25.69
N THR A 765 17.62 -36.08 26.03
CA THR A 765 18.71 -35.11 26.08
C THR A 765 19.24 -34.77 24.69
N ARG A 766 19.22 -33.48 24.31
CA ARG A 766 20.38 -32.86 23.63
C ARG A 766 20.40 -31.34 23.74
N THR A 767 21.53 -30.85 24.27
CA THR A 767 22.19 -29.55 23.99
C THR A 767 21.34 -28.29 23.90
N SER A 768 21.42 -27.50 24.96
CA SER A 768 20.95 -26.12 25.08
C SER A 768 21.56 -25.14 24.06
N LYS A 769 20.69 -24.46 23.31
CA LYS A 769 20.68 -22.99 23.23
C LYS A 769 19.23 -22.54 23.41
N LYS A 770 18.90 -21.87 24.52
CA LYS A 770 17.62 -21.17 24.70
C LYS A 770 17.88 -19.63 24.71
N PRO A 771 16.90 -18.80 24.30
CA PRO A 771 17.15 -17.42 23.88
C PRO A 771 16.36 -16.36 24.67
N ALA A 772 16.42 -15.10 24.20
CA ALA A 772 15.61 -13.92 24.61
C ALA A 772 15.81 -13.48 26.09
N THR A 773 15.29 -12.37 26.66
CA THR A 773 14.10 -11.48 26.46
C THR A 773 14.46 -10.01 26.87
N THR A 774 13.84 -8.86 26.45
CA THR A 774 12.90 -8.45 25.36
C THR A 774 12.91 -6.89 25.14
N GLU A 775 12.01 -6.36 24.28
CA GLU A 775 11.49 -5.00 23.96
C GLU A 775 11.25 -4.06 25.20
N SER A 776 10.83 -2.78 25.10
CA SER A 776 9.87 -2.18 24.14
C SER A 776 9.74 -0.65 24.17
N THR A 777 9.03 -0.10 23.16
CA THR A 777 8.17 1.11 23.19
C THR A 777 8.82 2.51 23.35
N ASN A 778 8.30 3.63 22.82
CA ASN A 778 7.09 3.86 22.00
C ASN A 778 7.16 5.17 21.15
N VAL A 779 6.46 5.14 19.99
CA VAL A 779 5.57 6.16 19.36
C VAL A 779 5.96 7.67 19.21
N THR A 780 5.59 8.15 18.02
CA THR A 780 5.60 9.47 17.32
C THR A 780 5.16 10.74 18.10
N PRO A 781 5.45 11.97 17.59
CA PRO A 781 4.61 12.58 16.54
C PRO A 781 5.37 13.24 15.37
N THR A 782 4.68 13.36 14.23
CA THR A 782 5.14 14.08 13.04
C THR A 782 5.03 15.59 13.23
N SER A 783 6.16 16.29 13.34
CA SER A 783 6.26 17.73 13.06
C SER A 783 7.02 17.96 11.75
N GLU A 784 6.78 19.10 11.10
CA GLU A 784 7.62 19.56 9.99
C GLU A 784 9.08 19.59 10.47
N LYS A 785 9.99 18.92 9.74
CA LYS A 785 11.39 18.73 10.18
C LYS A 785 12.04 20.10 10.44
N PRO A 786 12.43 20.44 11.69
CA PRO A 786 13.01 21.75 11.98
C PRO A 786 14.26 22.03 11.17
N GLU A 787 14.50 23.31 10.83
CA GLU A 787 15.65 23.70 10.02
C GLU A 787 16.99 23.34 10.69
N TRP A 788 18.00 23.09 9.86
CA TRP A 788 19.33 22.78 10.33
C TRP A 788 20.02 24.02 10.90
N ASN A 789 20.39 23.99 12.19
CA ASN A 789 21.00 25.14 12.86
C ASN A 789 22.48 25.42 12.48
N GLY A 790 23.06 24.61 11.60
CA GLY A 790 24.40 24.79 11.08
C GLY A 790 25.51 24.04 11.82
N GLN A 791 25.31 23.56 13.06
CA GLN A 791 26.41 23.09 13.91
C GLN A 791 26.15 21.86 14.79
N ASP A 792 24.91 21.57 15.22
CA ASP A 792 24.67 20.60 16.32
C ASP A 792 24.37 19.16 15.86
N TRP A 793 25.30 18.24 16.08
CA TRP A 793 25.18 16.84 15.69
C TRP A 793 24.82 15.93 16.85
N TYR A 794 23.95 14.95 16.58
CA TYR A 794 23.78 13.75 17.37
C TYR A 794 24.86 12.75 16.96
N VAL A 795 25.51 12.12 17.92
CA VAL A 795 26.47 11.02 17.68
C VAL A 795 26.12 9.83 18.56
N CYS A 796 25.91 8.67 17.96
CA CYS A 796 25.63 7.42 18.66
C CYS A 796 26.91 6.63 18.89
N LEU A 797 27.36 6.53 20.14
CA LEU A 797 28.48 5.66 20.51
C LEU A 797 27.95 4.29 20.96
N GLY A 798 27.88 3.35 20.03
CA GLY A 798 27.36 2.00 20.27
C GLY A 798 28.33 1.12 21.06
N GLU A 799 28.26 1.17 22.40
CA GLU A 799 28.99 0.27 23.34
C GLU A 799 28.49 -1.20 23.34
N VAL A 800 27.98 -1.70 22.21
CA VAL A 800 27.39 -3.05 22.15
C VAL A 800 28.51 -4.09 21.95
N ASN A 801 28.40 -5.22 22.65
CA ASN A 801 29.34 -6.35 22.60
C ASN A 801 30.80 -5.98 22.96
N ASP A 802 31.01 -5.07 23.91
CA ASP A 802 32.33 -4.59 24.39
C ASP A 802 33.27 -4.02 23.30
N SER A 803 32.76 -3.72 22.10
CA SER A 803 33.54 -3.28 20.94
C SER A 803 34.11 -1.85 21.04
N ARG A 804 33.39 -0.99 21.77
CA ARG A 804 33.68 0.45 21.96
C ARG A 804 33.38 0.83 23.41
N ASN A 805 34.13 1.79 23.96
CA ASN A 805 33.98 2.22 25.34
C ASN A 805 33.93 3.77 25.48
N TRP A 806 32.97 4.27 26.25
CA TRP A 806 32.79 5.69 26.56
C TRP A 806 33.89 6.24 27.47
N ASP A 807 34.47 5.44 28.37
CA ASP A 807 35.55 5.91 29.25
C ASP A 807 36.81 6.18 28.43
N ASP A 808 37.10 5.38 27.40
CA ASP A 808 38.16 5.65 26.43
C ASP A 808 37.88 6.94 25.64
N ALA A 809 36.67 7.06 25.06
CA ALA A 809 36.22 8.24 24.32
C ALA A 809 36.31 9.53 25.14
N ARG A 810 35.91 9.46 26.42
CA ARG A 810 35.96 10.55 27.41
C ARG A 810 37.39 10.89 27.85
N LYS A 811 38.23 9.88 28.08
CA LYS A 811 39.64 10.01 28.51
C LYS A 811 40.54 10.60 27.43
N TYR A 812 40.31 10.22 26.15
CA TYR A 812 41.20 10.55 25.04
C TYR A 812 40.64 11.53 24.00
N GLY A 813 39.36 11.90 24.08
CA GLY A 813 38.78 12.93 23.22
C GLY A 813 38.44 12.45 21.81
N PHE A 814 37.53 11.50 21.68
CA PHE A 814 37.07 11.02 20.36
C PHE A 814 35.65 10.45 20.37
N VAL A 815 35.08 10.26 19.18
CA VAL A 815 33.93 9.39 18.93
C VAL A 815 34.25 8.40 17.81
N SER A 816 33.57 7.25 17.77
CA SER A 816 33.92 6.16 16.85
C SER A 816 32.71 5.37 16.34
N ALA A 817 32.76 4.97 15.06
CA ALA A 817 31.81 4.03 14.47
C ALA A 817 32.39 3.35 13.21
N GLY A 818 31.81 2.19 12.84
CA GLY A 818 32.38 1.29 11.85
C GLY A 818 31.77 -0.11 11.92
N GLY A 819 32.33 -1.04 11.13
CA GLY A 819 31.82 -2.41 10.98
C GLY A 819 30.76 -2.57 9.90
N GLY A 820 30.71 -1.62 8.96
CA GLY A 820 29.74 -1.54 7.88
C GLY A 820 29.70 -0.12 7.32
N ARG A 821 29.48 0.01 6.01
CA ARG A 821 29.56 1.25 5.27
C ARG A 821 28.57 2.29 5.77
N TRP A 822 27.33 1.88 6.07
CA TRP A 822 26.30 2.69 6.74
C TRP A 822 26.82 3.46 7.97
N TYR A 823 27.54 2.77 8.86
CA TYR A 823 28.07 3.37 10.09
C TYR A 823 29.24 4.31 9.83
N SER A 824 30.12 3.93 8.90
CA SER A 824 31.28 4.75 8.54
C SER A 824 30.90 6.03 7.79
N ASP A 825 30.00 5.94 6.81
CA ASP A 825 29.62 7.05 5.93
C ASP A 825 28.76 8.10 6.66
N THR A 826 27.97 7.69 7.66
CA THR A 826 27.29 8.64 8.55
C THR A 826 28.27 9.41 9.44
N LEU A 827 29.28 8.74 10.03
CA LEU A 827 30.31 9.37 10.87
C LEU A 827 31.24 10.31 10.08
N LYS A 828 31.62 9.94 8.85
CA LYS A 828 32.49 10.74 7.95
C LYS A 828 31.91 12.11 7.58
N ASN A 829 30.62 12.37 7.83
CA ASN A 829 30.01 13.68 7.60
C ASN A 829 30.45 14.77 8.59
N LEU A 830 30.94 14.38 9.79
CA LEU A 830 31.39 15.33 10.80
C LEU A 830 32.59 16.16 10.33
N GLN A 831 32.49 17.48 10.44
CA GLN A 831 33.50 18.47 10.06
C GLN A 831 34.15 19.10 11.29
N VAL A 832 35.39 19.58 11.14
CA VAL A 832 36.08 20.30 12.21
C VAL A 832 35.31 21.58 12.58
N GLY A 833 34.95 21.73 13.86
CA GLY A 833 34.11 22.82 14.36
C GLY A 833 32.63 22.47 14.55
N ASP A 834 32.17 21.31 14.08
CA ASP A 834 30.85 20.78 14.44
C ASP A 834 30.78 20.51 15.96
N ARG A 835 29.65 20.82 16.59
CA ARG A 835 29.40 20.50 18.00
C ARG A 835 28.64 19.17 18.07
N VAL A 836 29.13 18.22 18.83
CA VAL A 836 28.58 16.87 18.95
C VAL A 836 28.00 16.64 20.35
N PHE A 837 26.77 16.11 20.38
CA PHE A 837 26.11 15.59 21.57
C PHE A 837 26.11 14.06 21.47
N VAL A 838 26.89 13.41 22.35
CA VAL A 838 27.09 11.96 22.33
C VAL A 838 26.03 11.27 23.15
N TYR A 839 25.37 10.31 22.52
CA TYR A 839 24.40 9.39 23.10
C TYR A 839 24.97 7.97 23.11
N VAL A 840 24.84 7.30 24.26
CA VAL A 840 25.17 5.87 24.41
C VAL A 840 23.87 5.08 24.52
N PRO A 841 23.61 4.07 23.65
CA PRO A 841 22.40 3.26 23.69
C PRO A 841 22.11 2.65 25.06
N LYS A 842 20.84 2.74 25.50
CA LYS A 842 20.37 2.30 26.83
C LYS A 842 21.02 3.02 28.02
N VAL A 843 21.88 4.02 27.80
CA VAL A 843 22.53 4.85 28.83
C VAL A 843 22.03 6.29 28.80
N GLY A 844 21.92 6.93 27.62
CA GLY A 844 21.49 8.33 27.50
C GLY A 844 22.58 9.25 26.92
N TYR A 845 22.37 10.56 27.01
CA TYR A 845 23.38 11.55 26.59
C TYR A 845 24.48 11.70 27.64
N VAL A 846 25.74 11.55 27.21
CA VAL A 846 26.92 11.44 28.08
C VAL A 846 27.96 12.54 27.89
N GLY A 847 27.95 13.26 26.77
CA GLY A 847 28.90 14.35 26.54
C GLY A 847 28.48 15.36 25.48
N ALA A 848 29.01 16.58 25.62
CA ALA A 848 29.00 17.63 24.61
C ALA A 848 30.46 18.06 24.33
N GLY A 849 30.81 18.23 23.06
CA GLY A 849 32.15 18.65 22.65
C GLY A 849 32.19 19.13 21.21
N THR A 850 33.34 19.62 20.77
CA THR A 850 33.55 20.14 19.41
C THR A 850 34.53 19.24 18.64
N VAL A 851 34.20 18.89 17.40
CA VAL A 851 35.02 18.07 16.50
C VAL A 851 36.33 18.79 16.18
N ALA A 852 37.46 18.13 16.46
CA ALA A 852 38.81 18.68 16.39
C ALA A 852 39.64 18.16 15.20
N GLY A 853 39.18 17.11 14.53
CA GLY A 853 39.83 16.55 13.35
C GLY A 853 38.84 15.79 12.46
N SER A 854 39.23 15.50 11.22
CA SER A 854 38.42 14.70 10.30
C SER A 854 38.39 13.22 10.70
N ALA A 855 37.35 12.50 10.27
CA ALA A 855 37.27 11.05 10.43
C ALA A 855 38.45 10.32 9.76
N ALA A 856 39.08 9.40 10.47
CA ALA A 856 40.14 8.54 9.95
C ALA A 856 39.97 7.08 10.46
N PRO A 857 40.42 6.05 9.71
CA PRO A 857 40.44 4.69 10.21
C PRO A 857 41.28 4.60 11.50
N ALA A 858 40.90 3.73 12.44
CA ALA A 858 41.55 3.61 13.74
C ALA A 858 43.08 3.37 13.67
N ASP A 859 43.57 2.70 12.62
CA ASP A 859 45.01 2.47 12.40
C ASP A 859 45.78 3.73 11.95
N GLN A 860 45.08 4.74 11.45
CA GLN A 860 45.64 5.99 10.90
C GLN A 860 45.29 7.21 11.77
N ALA A 861 44.30 7.11 12.66
CA ALA A 861 43.84 8.18 13.51
C ALA A 861 44.91 8.65 14.52
N THR A 862 44.96 9.97 14.73
CA THR A 862 45.80 10.61 15.75
C THR A 862 44.94 11.52 16.64
N LEU A 863 45.14 11.43 17.95
CA LEU A 863 44.45 12.24 18.95
C LEU A 863 45.45 13.13 19.70
N GLU A 864 45.00 14.29 20.17
CA GLU A 864 45.81 15.15 21.03
C GLU A 864 45.62 14.76 22.50
N VAL A 865 46.69 14.24 23.12
CA VAL A 865 46.71 13.85 24.54
C VAL A 865 47.85 14.61 25.22
N ASP A 866 47.54 15.33 26.30
CA ASP A 866 48.47 16.20 27.04
C ASP A 866 49.27 17.18 26.15
N GLY A 867 48.61 17.74 25.11
CA GLY A 867 49.23 18.68 24.17
C GLY A 867 50.20 18.04 23.16
N LYS A 868 50.11 16.72 22.95
CA LYS A 868 50.91 15.98 21.96
C LYS A 868 50.01 15.13 21.08
N GLN A 869 50.34 15.07 19.79
CA GLN A 869 49.71 14.13 18.86
C GLN A 869 50.21 12.71 19.11
N VAL A 870 49.27 11.80 19.37
CA VAL A 870 49.50 10.39 19.71
C VAL A 870 48.67 9.53 18.75
N SER A 871 49.21 8.42 18.24
CA SER A 871 48.45 7.49 17.40
C SER A 871 47.40 6.76 18.23
N PHE A 872 46.18 6.64 17.71
CA PHE A 872 45.06 5.99 18.39
C PHE A 872 45.42 4.57 18.87
N ARG A 873 46.08 3.77 18.02
CA ARG A 873 46.54 2.39 18.36
C ARG A 873 47.67 2.32 19.40
N SER A 874 48.20 3.45 19.87
CA SER A 874 49.19 3.51 20.95
C SER A 874 48.60 3.94 22.31
N LEU A 875 47.29 4.15 22.37
CA LEU A 875 46.56 4.48 23.59
C LEU A 875 46.24 3.23 24.43
N ASP A 876 46.11 3.43 25.74
CA ASP A 876 45.70 2.41 26.70
C ASP A 876 44.17 2.37 26.76
N LEU A 877 43.60 1.66 25.77
CA LEU A 877 42.17 1.53 25.48
C LEU A 877 41.59 0.26 26.14
N VAL A 878 40.36 0.36 26.62
CA VAL A 878 39.54 -0.76 27.12
C VAL A 878 38.84 -1.49 25.97
N GLY A 879 38.33 -0.75 24.98
CA GLY A 879 37.69 -1.32 23.79
C GLY A 879 38.70 -1.83 22.74
N PRO A 880 38.38 -2.88 21.95
CA PRO A 880 39.24 -3.37 20.88
C PRO A 880 39.26 -2.48 19.63
N TYR A 881 38.15 -1.79 19.30
CA TYR A 881 38.03 -0.92 18.13
C TYR A 881 38.46 -1.64 16.82
N THR A 882 37.98 -2.87 16.64
CA THR A 882 38.22 -3.75 15.49
C THR A 882 36.97 -4.57 15.18
N HIS A 883 36.82 -4.97 13.92
CA HIS A 883 35.77 -5.87 13.46
C HIS A 883 36.42 -7.10 12.82
N GLU A 884 36.25 -8.27 13.43
CA GLU A 884 36.62 -9.56 12.85
C GLU A 884 35.40 -10.12 12.11
N ILE A 885 35.55 -10.45 10.82
CA ILE A 885 34.45 -10.87 9.95
C ILE A 885 34.91 -12.11 9.16
N ASP A 886 34.12 -13.18 9.28
CA ASP A 886 34.30 -14.38 8.48
C ASP A 886 33.82 -14.12 7.05
N ASN A 887 34.74 -14.25 6.09
CA ASN A 887 34.49 -14.15 4.64
C ASN A 887 33.97 -12.75 4.18
N PRO A 888 34.76 -11.67 4.34
CA PRO A 888 34.35 -10.29 4.08
C PRO A 888 34.05 -10.00 2.61
N ASP A 889 33.00 -9.21 2.36
CA ASP A 889 32.71 -8.63 1.04
C ASP A 889 33.81 -7.60 0.67
N PRO A 890 34.44 -7.68 -0.51
CA PRO A 890 35.48 -6.74 -0.93
C PRO A 890 34.98 -5.30 -1.20
N ASP A 891 33.67 -5.08 -1.38
CA ASP A 891 33.10 -3.75 -1.71
C ASP A 891 32.58 -2.97 -0.48
N GLU A 892 32.71 -3.52 0.73
CA GLU A 892 32.15 -3.00 1.99
C GLU A 892 33.21 -2.45 2.98
N ASP A 893 32.88 -1.40 3.75
CA ASP A 893 33.83 -0.76 4.70
C ASP A 893 33.64 -1.25 6.14
N TYR A 894 34.39 -2.29 6.49
CA TYR A 894 34.37 -2.92 7.82
C TYR A 894 35.31 -2.27 8.85
N GLN A 895 36.02 -1.19 8.51
CA GLN A 895 36.96 -0.56 9.45
C GLN A 895 36.22 0.18 10.57
N GLU A 896 36.88 0.31 11.73
CA GLU A 896 36.48 1.25 12.77
C GLU A 896 37.04 2.64 12.42
N TRP A 897 36.18 3.67 12.40
CA TRP A 897 36.57 5.05 12.12
C TRP A 897 36.50 5.89 13.40
N ILE A 898 37.48 6.77 13.57
CA ILE A 898 37.66 7.63 14.74
C ILE A 898 37.58 9.10 14.30
N VAL A 899 36.82 9.90 15.04
CA VAL A 899 36.74 11.37 14.89
C VAL A 899 37.26 12.01 16.20
N PRO A 900 38.35 12.81 16.15
CA PRO A 900 38.84 13.55 17.32
C PRO A 900 37.83 14.59 17.81
N VAL A 901 37.61 14.68 19.12
CA VAL A 901 36.65 15.60 19.77
C VAL A 901 37.26 16.23 21.02
N VAL A 902 37.23 17.56 21.12
CA VAL A 902 37.53 18.27 22.37
C VAL A 902 36.27 18.37 23.20
N TRP A 903 36.25 17.73 24.37
CA TRP A 903 35.11 17.76 25.28
C TRP A 903 34.94 19.13 25.95
N GLU A 904 33.73 19.70 25.83
CA GLU A 904 33.31 20.86 26.61
C GLU A 904 32.79 20.40 27.98
N ARG A 905 32.01 19.32 28.01
CA ARG A 905 31.56 18.67 29.24
C ARG A 905 31.17 17.21 29.02
N THR A 906 31.51 16.35 29.97
CA THR A 906 31.18 14.93 29.96
C THR A 906 30.75 14.45 31.34
N VAL A 907 29.89 13.43 31.36
CA VAL A 907 29.40 12.76 32.56
C VAL A 907 29.68 11.25 32.50
N ASP A 908 29.68 10.63 33.66
CA ASP A 908 29.70 9.18 33.82
C ASP A 908 28.35 8.58 33.40
N ARG A 909 28.32 7.30 33.00
CA ARG A 909 27.10 6.61 32.51
C ARG A 909 25.93 6.67 33.51
N GLU A 910 26.23 6.62 34.80
CA GLU A 910 25.24 6.74 35.89
C GLU A 910 24.61 8.14 36.01
N SER A 911 25.28 9.16 35.46
CA SER A 911 24.86 10.56 35.45
C SER A 911 24.43 11.03 34.06
N ALA A 912 24.21 10.13 33.11
CA ALA A 912 23.76 10.45 31.76
C ALA A 912 22.36 11.10 31.77
N LEU A 913 22.11 12.04 30.86
CA LEU A 913 20.78 12.63 30.70
C LEU A 913 19.83 11.60 30.05
N ARG A 914 18.76 11.26 30.77
CA ARG A 914 17.75 10.25 30.41
C ARG A 914 16.35 10.77 30.72
N GLU A 915 15.67 11.28 29.72
CA GLU A 915 14.29 11.76 29.82
C GLU A 915 13.48 11.19 28.66
N ALA A 916 12.19 10.93 28.87
CA ALA A 916 11.30 10.46 27.82
C ALA A 916 11.10 11.59 26.78
N GLY A 917 11.13 11.24 25.49
CA GLY A 917 11.03 12.20 24.39
C GLY A 917 12.36 12.80 23.92
N LEU A 918 13.50 12.43 24.50
CA LEU A 918 14.81 12.80 23.94
C LEU A 918 15.10 11.99 22.66
N PHE A 919 15.61 12.68 21.64
CA PHE A 919 15.96 12.12 20.35
C PHE A 919 17.06 11.06 20.46
N ALA A 920 16.84 9.92 19.80
CA ALA A 920 17.83 8.89 19.59
C ALA A 920 17.67 8.32 18.17
N ASN A 921 18.79 7.92 17.56
CA ASN A 921 18.84 7.41 16.19
C ASN A 921 19.86 6.25 16.10
N GLN A 922 19.65 5.33 15.16
CA GLN A 922 20.57 4.22 14.87
C GLN A 922 21.80 4.65 14.06
N ASN A 923 21.75 5.81 13.39
CA ASN A 923 22.88 6.40 12.67
C ASN A 923 24.03 6.78 13.62
N SER A 924 25.26 6.54 13.18
CA SER A 924 26.48 6.86 13.95
C SER A 924 26.64 8.35 14.19
N ALA A 925 26.32 9.17 13.18
CA ALA A 925 26.15 10.62 13.35
C ALA A 925 25.01 11.13 12.46
N CYS A 926 24.21 12.06 12.98
CA CYS A 926 23.22 12.78 12.19
C CYS A 926 22.94 14.18 12.76
N LYS A 927 22.36 15.05 11.94
CA LYS A 927 21.98 16.42 12.33
C LYS A 927 20.93 16.40 13.46
N LEU A 928 21.25 16.93 14.64
CA LEU A 928 20.31 17.03 15.75
C LEU A 928 19.40 18.24 15.52
N ARG A 929 18.14 17.97 15.16
CA ARG A 929 17.13 18.99 14.82
C ARG A 929 16.01 19.10 15.84
N ASP A 930 15.88 18.11 16.73
CA ASP A 930 14.83 18.08 17.72
C ASP A 930 15.02 19.20 18.76
N GLU A 931 14.11 20.16 18.80
CA GLU A 931 14.27 21.37 19.63
C GLU A 931 14.19 21.07 21.12
N HIS A 932 13.35 20.10 21.50
CA HIS A 932 13.23 19.67 22.88
C HIS A 932 14.57 19.12 23.37
N THR A 933 15.12 18.16 22.62
CA THR A 933 16.41 17.56 22.91
C THR A 933 17.53 18.58 22.89
N LEU A 934 17.63 19.43 21.85
CA LEU A 934 18.65 20.50 21.78
C LEU A 934 18.64 21.38 23.02
N ASN A 935 17.46 21.84 23.47
CA ASN A 935 17.35 22.64 24.68
C ASN A 935 17.77 21.85 25.93
N ARG A 936 17.31 20.60 26.09
CA ARG A 936 17.65 19.77 27.26
C ARG A 936 19.14 19.41 27.32
N VAL A 937 19.77 19.00 26.22
CA VAL A 937 21.22 18.70 26.21
C VAL A 937 22.06 19.97 26.40
N THR A 938 21.65 21.09 25.81
CA THR A 938 22.33 22.39 25.97
C THR A 938 22.28 22.87 27.41
N GLU A 939 21.11 22.80 28.05
CA GLU A 939 20.91 23.13 29.46
C GLU A 939 21.69 22.19 30.38
N PHE A 940 21.58 20.87 30.17
CA PHE A 940 22.23 19.85 30.99
C PHE A 940 23.76 19.94 30.95
N PHE A 941 24.34 20.06 29.75
CA PHE A 941 25.78 20.26 29.60
C PHE A 941 26.21 21.72 29.87
N GLY A 942 25.28 22.67 29.98
CA GLY A 942 25.58 24.08 30.24
C GLY A 942 26.39 24.75 29.14
N VAL A 943 26.20 24.30 27.89
CA VAL A 943 26.82 24.88 26.69
C VAL A 943 25.93 26.00 26.15
N THR A 944 26.46 26.92 25.35
CA THR A 944 25.71 28.11 24.93
C THR A 944 24.69 27.77 23.83
N ASN A 945 23.44 28.23 24.00
CA ASN A 945 22.42 28.21 22.94
C ASN A 945 22.72 29.33 21.93
N LEU A 946 22.69 29.05 20.63
CA LEU A 946 22.94 30.05 19.58
C LEU A 946 21.68 30.83 19.22
N ASP A 947 21.84 32.14 19.04
CA ASP A 947 20.75 33.06 18.66
C ASP A 947 20.34 32.82 17.19
N ARG A 948 19.12 32.33 16.98
CA ARG A 948 18.60 31.88 15.68
C ARG A 948 18.23 33.01 14.71
N SER A 949 18.52 34.27 15.05
CA SER A 949 18.07 35.47 14.34
C SER A 949 18.92 35.88 13.12
N ALA A 950 19.90 35.08 12.70
CA ALA A 950 20.96 35.52 11.77
C ALA A 950 20.95 34.89 10.36
N HIS A 951 20.03 34.01 9.99
CA HIS A 951 20.05 33.29 8.69
C HIS A 951 18.75 33.42 7.87
N THR A 952 18.35 34.66 7.57
CA THR A 952 17.44 34.97 6.46
C THR A 952 18.16 35.79 5.38
N VAL A 953 19.06 35.15 4.62
CA VAL A 953 19.62 35.68 3.37
C VAL A 953 19.82 34.54 2.37
N ASP A 954 19.19 34.67 1.20
CA ASP A 954 19.35 33.91 -0.05
C ASP A 954 19.31 32.36 -0.01
N LYS A 955 18.11 31.81 -0.28
CA LYS A 955 17.88 31.00 -1.50
C LYS A 955 16.41 30.89 -1.89
#